data_AF-A0AAQ3KI66-F1
#
_entry.id   AF-A0AAQ3KI66-F1
#
_cell.length_a   1.000
_cell.length_b   1.000
_cell.length_c   1.000
_cell.angle_alpha   90.00
_cell.angle_beta   90.00
_cell.angle_gamma   90.00
#
_symmetry.space_group_name_H-M   'P 1'
#
loop_
_entity.id
_entity.type
_entity.pdbx_description
1 polymer ?
#
loop_
_entity_poly.entity_id
_entity_poly.type
_entity_poly.pdbx_seq_one_letter_code
_entity_poly.pdbx_strand_id
1 'polypeptide(L)'
;MVSVFDPAFIQAPEHRPNLSVTEAVGIPLIDLAQLHLLDRQPPPLPELEHLLVQVEAACKDWGFFQVINHGVAPGVAERAWAASRGFFALPPEEQRQVRRDEVNPLGYYEAENTKNVRDWKEVFDFVVREPAVTHSPAGGNELIEMRNQWPLSPPGFREAMQEYGEATEELAFKLLELIALTLNLPAKRLNGFFKEQTSFVRLNHYPPCPSPDLALGVGRHKDAGALTVLAQDDVGGLEVKRRSDGEWVRVKPISNSFIINVGDIIQAILPSLRFINDKYESAEHRVVANTERERFSIPFFFNPAHDVMVKPLEELIHEEKNPAKYEGYNWGEFFKTRNTSNFKKLEVENIQKKKNKNKKRGGRGETMVLAFEPAFIQSPEHRSKPADIDAGGIPLIDLAPLHLLDQEPPPPEVEALVAQVGAACREWGFFQAVNHGVPPGVMERAWAASKGFYALPPEERRRVRRDEVNPLGYYEAENTKNVRDWKEVFDFVAYDPAVIPIPSEGGVKLIELHNQWPQSPSGFKEAMTEYAKAAEELAFRLLELIALSLNLPGKRLHDFFKDQTSFVRLNHYPPCPSPDLALGVGRHKDGGAITILAQDEVGGLDVKRLSDGEWVRVKPIPNSFIINVGDLVQVWSNDRYESAEHRVSVHSDKERFSMPFFFNPAHYTMVKPLEELVDEKNPAKYEAYSWADFFKSRKNSNYKKLDEENVQIYHFKKVN
;
A
#
# COMPACT_ATOMS: atom_id res chain seq x y z
N MET A 1 13.24 -35.48 -9.58
CA MET A 1 12.36 -34.52 -8.89
C MET A 1 13.07 -33.18 -8.93
N VAL A 2 12.62 -32.24 -9.76
CA VAL A 2 13.15 -30.87 -9.73
C VAL A 2 12.53 -30.23 -8.50
N SER A 3 13.34 -29.91 -7.48
CA SER A 3 12.86 -29.18 -6.31
C SER A 3 12.33 -27.83 -6.79
N VAL A 4 11.04 -27.59 -6.59
CA VAL A 4 10.42 -26.30 -6.91
C VAL A 4 11.08 -25.24 -6.00
N PHE A 5 11.69 -24.22 -6.61
CA PHE A 5 12.24 -23.07 -5.89
C PHE A 5 11.12 -22.36 -5.13
N ASP A 6 11.33 -22.05 -3.84
CA ASP A 6 10.28 -21.49 -2.98
C ASP A 6 9.76 -20.16 -3.56
N PRO A 7 8.45 -20.09 -3.93
CA PRO A 7 7.86 -18.90 -4.53
C PRO A 7 7.97 -17.64 -3.68
N ALA A 8 8.16 -17.76 -2.36
CA ALA A 8 8.29 -16.61 -1.46
C ALA A 8 9.50 -15.71 -1.77
N PHE A 9 10.53 -16.25 -2.43
CA PHE A 9 11.74 -15.52 -2.81
C PHE A 9 11.70 -14.95 -4.23
N ILE A 10 10.68 -15.32 -5.02
CA ILE A 10 10.62 -14.97 -6.45
C ILE A 10 10.22 -13.50 -6.61
N GLN A 11 11.13 -12.71 -7.18
CA GLN A 11 10.87 -11.33 -7.58
C GLN A 11 9.96 -11.28 -8.81
N ALA A 12 9.10 -10.26 -8.84
CA ALA A 12 8.31 -9.92 -10.03
C ALA A 12 9.26 -9.70 -11.24
N PRO A 13 8.85 -10.05 -12.47
CA PRO A 13 9.73 -10.00 -13.65
C PRO A 13 10.53 -8.70 -13.82
N GLU A 14 9.91 -7.54 -13.58
CA GLU A 14 10.50 -6.20 -13.66
C GLU A 14 11.49 -5.88 -12.53
N HIS A 15 11.60 -6.73 -11.52
CA HIS A 15 12.44 -6.54 -10.33
C HIS A 15 13.54 -7.60 -10.20
N ARG A 16 13.49 -8.63 -11.04
CA ARG A 16 14.52 -9.66 -11.10
C ARG A 16 15.90 -9.03 -11.39
N PRO A 17 16.97 -9.56 -10.78
CA PRO A 17 18.30 -9.07 -11.05
C PRO A 17 18.69 -9.37 -12.50
N ASN A 18 19.28 -8.38 -13.16
CA ASN A 18 19.98 -8.64 -14.41
C ASN A 18 21.37 -9.13 -14.05
N LEU A 19 21.63 -10.42 -14.22
CA LEU A 19 22.92 -11.03 -13.87
C LEU A 19 24.08 -10.54 -14.77
N SER A 20 23.78 -9.88 -15.89
CA SER A 20 24.76 -9.31 -16.83
C SER A 20 25.19 -7.87 -16.52
N VAL A 21 24.79 -7.32 -15.37
CA VAL A 21 25.16 -5.94 -14.96
C VAL A 21 26.68 -5.75 -14.95
N THR A 22 27.14 -4.73 -15.67
CA THR A 22 28.53 -4.27 -15.70
C THR A 22 29.02 -3.84 -14.31
N GLU A 23 30.26 -4.19 -13.95
CA GLU A 23 30.93 -3.68 -12.75
C GLU A 23 30.90 -2.14 -12.72
N ALA A 24 30.72 -1.55 -11.53
CA ALA A 24 30.68 -0.10 -11.40
C ALA A 24 32.01 0.56 -11.77
N VAL A 25 32.00 1.18 -12.95
CA VAL A 25 32.84 2.34 -13.22
C VAL A 25 32.17 3.55 -12.55
N GLY A 26 32.78 4.09 -11.50
CA GLY A 26 32.49 5.47 -11.05
C GLY A 26 31.97 5.69 -9.63
N ILE A 27 31.77 4.68 -8.77
CA ILE A 27 31.50 4.94 -7.35
C ILE A 27 32.76 5.57 -6.72
N PRO A 28 32.67 6.76 -6.09
CA PRO A 28 33.84 7.44 -5.55
C PRO A 28 34.54 6.63 -4.46
N LEU A 29 35.88 6.61 -4.49
CA LEU A 29 36.73 6.14 -3.41
C LEU A 29 37.38 7.36 -2.76
N ILE A 30 37.11 7.57 -1.48
CA ILE A 30 37.53 8.74 -0.72
C ILE A 30 38.54 8.32 0.35
N ASP A 31 39.66 9.02 0.41
CA ASP A 31 40.69 8.83 1.43
C ASP A 31 40.40 9.73 2.64
N LEU A 32 40.17 9.12 3.80
CA LEU A 32 39.87 9.82 5.05
C LEU A 32 41.11 10.03 5.94
N ALA A 33 42.34 9.93 5.43
CA ALA A 33 43.55 10.14 6.23
C ALA A 33 43.56 11.50 6.97
N GLN A 34 42.88 12.51 6.44
CA GLN A 34 42.76 13.86 7.03
C GLN A 34 41.64 14.00 8.08
N LEU A 35 40.89 12.93 8.39
CA LEU A 35 39.73 12.99 9.29
C LEU A 35 40.08 13.48 10.70
N HIS A 36 41.30 13.20 11.15
CA HIS A 36 41.85 13.66 12.44
C HIS A 36 41.93 15.20 12.55
N LEU A 37 41.92 15.94 11.44
CA LEU A 37 41.93 17.40 11.46
C LEU A 37 40.62 18.00 11.98
N LEU A 38 39.52 17.23 11.98
CA LEU A 38 38.23 17.65 12.55
C LEU A 38 38.28 17.86 14.07
N ASP A 39 39.25 17.25 14.77
CA ASP A 39 39.41 17.41 16.21
C ASP A 39 40.01 18.77 16.61
N ARG A 40 40.60 19.50 15.66
CA ARG A 40 41.10 20.86 15.87
C ARG A 40 39.92 21.84 15.96
N GLN A 41 40.01 22.84 16.84
CA GLN A 41 38.96 23.84 17.06
C GLN A 41 39.48 25.25 16.72
N PRO A 42 39.02 25.90 15.62
CA PRO A 42 38.15 25.35 14.56
C PRO A 42 38.92 24.40 13.62
N PRO A 43 38.23 23.51 12.88
CA PRO A 43 38.87 22.66 11.88
C PRO A 43 39.56 23.50 10.79
N PRO A 44 40.78 23.13 10.34
CA PRO A 44 41.50 23.87 9.31
C PRO A 44 40.87 23.63 7.94
N LEU A 45 39.87 24.46 7.57
CA LEU A 45 39.13 24.31 6.31
C LEU A 45 40.01 24.25 5.05
N PRO A 46 41.09 25.05 4.90
CA PRO A 46 41.95 24.94 3.72
C PRO A 46 42.64 23.59 3.58
N GLU A 47 42.96 22.91 4.69
CA GLU A 47 43.57 21.58 4.67
C GLU A 47 42.53 20.50 4.33
N LEU A 48 41.25 20.73 4.65
CA LEU A 48 40.13 19.81 4.40
C LEU A 48 39.42 20.05 3.06
N GLU A 49 39.74 21.14 2.34
CA GLU A 49 38.99 21.61 1.17
C GLU A 49 38.81 20.51 0.11
N HIS A 50 39.89 19.81 -0.25
CA HIS A 50 39.83 18.74 -1.24
C HIS A 50 38.93 17.57 -0.78
N LEU A 51 39.05 17.16 0.48
CA LEU A 51 38.22 16.10 1.05
C LEU A 51 36.73 16.52 1.06
N LEU A 52 36.44 17.75 1.46
CA LEU A 52 35.08 18.29 1.47
C LEU A 52 34.46 18.32 0.07
N VAL A 53 35.23 18.71 -0.96
CA VAL A 53 34.77 18.70 -2.36
C VAL A 53 34.46 17.28 -2.83
N GLN A 54 35.31 16.30 -2.49
CA GLN A 54 35.08 14.90 -2.86
C GLN A 54 33.84 14.32 -2.18
N VAL A 55 33.66 14.60 -0.89
CA VAL A 55 32.48 14.16 -0.12
C VAL A 55 31.21 14.82 -0.65
N GLU A 56 31.23 16.13 -0.91
CA GLU A 56 30.09 16.85 -1.50
C GLU A 56 29.69 16.26 -2.85
N ALA A 57 30.66 16.03 -3.75
CA ALA A 57 30.41 15.43 -5.06
C ALA A 57 29.84 14.01 -4.93
N ALA A 58 30.42 13.19 -4.06
CA ALA A 58 29.96 11.82 -3.83
C ALA A 58 28.52 11.75 -3.28
N CYS A 59 28.21 12.55 -2.26
CA CYS A 59 26.87 12.62 -1.69
C CYS A 59 25.84 13.15 -2.71
N LYS A 60 26.25 14.05 -3.61
CA LYS A 60 25.37 14.67 -4.61
C LYS A 60 25.10 13.79 -5.83
N ASP A 61 26.15 13.20 -6.38
CA ASP A 61 26.07 12.50 -7.66
C ASP A 61 25.66 11.04 -7.47
N TRP A 62 26.03 10.44 -6.34
CA TRP A 62 25.79 9.04 -6.05
C TRP A 62 24.94 8.78 -4.81
N GLY A 63 25.10 9.59 -3.75
CA GLY A 63 24.58 9.22 -2.42
C GLY A 63 25.27 7.97 -1.82
N PHE A 64 26.33 7.49 -2.47
CA PHE A 64 27.13 6.32 -2.13
C PHE A 64 28.60 6.58 -2.45
N PHE A 65 29.50 6.15 -1.59
CA PHE A 65 30.96 6.17 -1.83
C PHE A 65 31.68 5.17 -0.94
N GLN A 66 32.90 4.82 -1.30
CA GLN A 66 33.78 3.98 -0.50
C GLN A 66 34.80 4.85 0.23
N VAL A 67 35.19 4.45 1.44
CA VAL A 67 36.18 5.16 2.25
C VAL A 67 37.32 4.25 2.66
N ILE A 68 38.54 4.76 2.58
CA ILE A 68 39.77 4.14 3.08
C ILE A 68 40.45 5.07 4.07
N ASN A 69 41.42 4.55 4.83
CA ASN A 69 42.11 5.29 5.91
C ASN A 69 41.11 5.94 6.88
N HIS A 70 40.02 5.22 7.16
CA HIS A 70 38.83 5.66 7.89
C HIS A 70 39.02 5.77 9.40
N GLY A 71 40.20 5.47 9.95
CA GLY A 71 40.49 5.63 11.37
C GLY A 71 40.00 4.52 12.29
N VAL A 72 39.05 3.67 11.85
CA VAL A 72 38.73 2.41 12.57
C VAL A 72 40.00 1.57 12.74
N ALA A 73 40.27 1.15 13.98
CA ALA A 73 41.51 0.49 14.34
C ALA A 73 41.70 -0.86 13.61
N PRO A 74 42.94 -1.22 13.23
CA PRO A 74 43.22 -2.53 12.65
C PRO A 74 42.76 -3.66 13.58
N GLY A 75 42.23 -4.75 13.03
CA GLY A 75 41.75 -5.90 13.80
C GLY A 75 40.27 -5.82 14.20
N VAL A 76 39.67 -4.62 14.31
CA VAL A 76 38.28 -4.47 14.77
C VAL A 76 37.32 -5.11 13.77
N ALA A 77 37.47 -4.77 12.49
CA ALA A 77 36.66 -5.36 11.43
C ALA A 77 36.91 -6.87 11.30
N GLU A 78 38.16 -7.34 11.38
CA GLU A 78 38.47 -8.78 11.31
C GLU A 78 37.82 -9.57 12.46
N ARG A 79 37.83 -9.04 13.70
CA ARG A 79 37.16 -9.67 14.84
C ARG A 79 35.65 -9.73 14.64
N ALA A 80 35.04 -8.66 14.14
CA ALA A 80 33.61 -8.64 13.82
C ALA A 80 33.27 -9.65 12.72
N TRP A 81 34.08 -9.76 11.67
CA TRP A 81 33.92 -10.76 10.62
C TRP A 81 34.01 -12.19 11.16
N ALA A 82 35.02 -12.47 11.98
CA ALA A 82 35.20 -13.79 12.59
C ALA A 82 34.02 -14.18 13.49
N ALA A 83 33.55 -13.25 14.32
CA ALA A 83 32.39 -13.44 15.18
C ALA A 83 31.10 -13.64 14.37
N SER A 84 30.86 -12.84 13.32
CA SER A 84 29.70 -12.97 12.44
C SER A 84 29.67 -14.32 11.72
N ARG A 85 30.79 -14.74 11.11
CA ARG A 85 30.90 -16.05 10.45
C ARG A 85 30.75 -17.19 11.45
N GLY A 86 31.36 -17.06 12.62
CA GLY A 86 31.24 -18.05 13.69
C GLY A 86 29.80 -18.24 14.17
N PHE A 87 29.02 -17.16 14.28
CA PHE A 87 27.61 -17.22 14.66
C PHE A 87 26.73 -17.89 13.60
N PHE A 88 26.84 -17.48 12.33
CA PHE A 88 26.02 -18.08 11.25
C PHE A 88 26.46 -19.50 10.86
N ALA A 89 27.64 -19.95 11.31
CA ALA A 89 28.07 -21.34 11.21
C ALA A 89 27.48 -22.26 12.31
N LEU A 90 26.83 -21.70 13.34
CA LEU A 90 26.18 -22.49 14.37
C LEU A 90 24.97 -23.26 13.82
N PRO A 91 24.58 -24.38 14.44
CA PRO A 91 23.32 -25.04 14.11
C PRO A 91 22.11 -24.09 14.23
N PRO A 92 21.09 -24.18 13.36
CA PRO A 92 19.93 -23.27 13.38
C PRO A 92 19.21 -23.20 14.74
N GLU A 93 19.19 -24.30 15.49
CA GLU A 93 18.64 -24.34 16.85
C GLU A 93 19.40 -23.46 17.85
N GLU A 94 20.73 -23.32 17.69
CA GLU A 94 21.55 -22.44 18.52
C GLU A 94 21.34 -20.98 18.13
N GLN A 95 21.28 -20.68 16.83
CA GLN A 95 21.00 -19.33 16.32
C GLN A 95 19.62 -18.83 16.81
N ARG A 96 18.61 -19.71 16.81
CA ARG A 96 17.25 -19.39 17.26
C ARG A 96 17.10 -19.17 18.76
N GLN A 97 18.11 -19.45 19.59
CA GLN A 97 18.07 -19.14 21.03
C GLN A 97 18.05 -17.63 21.31
N VAL A 98 18.61 -16.84 20.40
CA VAL A 98 18.65 -15.37 20.46
C VAL A 98 17.75 -14.75 19.40
N ARG A 99 16.67 -15.45 19.01
CA ARG A 99 15.74 -14.98 17.98
C ARG A 99 14.99 -13.74 18.47
N ARG A 100 14.84 -12.75 17.60
CA ARG A 100 13.96 -11.59 17.87
C ARG A 100 12.49 -12.00 17.89
N ASP A 101 11.67 -11.29 18.66
CA ASP A 101 10.22 -11.52 18.80
C ASP A 101 9.41 -10.22 18.76
N GLU A 102 8.11 -10.29 19.06
CA GLU A 102 7.21 -9.12 19.03
C GLU A 102 7.48 -8.10 20.14
N VAL A 103 8.19 -8.52 21.19
CA VAL A 103 8.53 -7.70 22.36
C VAL A 103 9.91 -7.09 22.21
N ASN A 104 10.89 -7.88 21.77
CA ASN A 104 12.27 -7.45 21.55
C ASN A 104 12.68 -7.62 20.09
N PRO A 105 12.82 -6.52 19.31
CA PRO A 105 13.14 -6.56 17.89
C PRO A 105 14.62 -6.86 17.58
N LEU A 106 15.47 -7.08 18.59
CA LEU A 106 16.89 -7.36 18.42
C LEU A 106 17.18 -8.86 18.46
N GLY A 107 18.26 -9.30 17.81
CA GLY A 107 18.68 -10.69 17.73
C GLY A 107 18.51 -11.32 16.35
N TYR A 108 18.48 -12.65 16.30
CA TYR A 108 18.48 -13.45 15.07
C TYR A 108 17.12 -13.47 14.35
N TYR A 109 17.15 -13.45 13.01
CA TYR A 109 15.95 -13.64 12.18
C TYR A 109 16.28 -14.11 10.75
N GLU A 110 15.47 -15.02 10.21
CA GLU A 110 15.74 -15.72 8.93
C GLU A 110 14.66 -15.48 7.85
N ALA A 111 13.69 -14.61 8.10
CA ALA A 111 12.53 -14.43 7.22
C ALA A 111 12.24 -12.94 6.92
N GLU A 112 13.28 -12.11 6.75
CA GLU A 112 13.10 -10.70 6.38
C GLU A 112 12.46 -10.58 4.99
N ASN A 113 11.59 -9.59 4.84
CA ASN A 113 10.99 -9.25 3.56
C ASN A 113 11.37 -7.83 3.17
N THR A 114 11.70 -7.62 1.90
CA THR A 114 11.80 -6.29 1.31
C THR A 114 10.71 -6.13 0.26
N LYS A 115 9.84 -5.12 0.44
CA LYS A 115 8.67 -4.89 -0.42
C LYS A 115 7.84 -6.16 -0.64
N ASN A 116 7.57 -6.87 0.47
CA ASN A 116 6.71 -8.06 0.55
C ASN A 116 7.24 -9.32 -0.15
N VAL A 117 8.48 -9.32 -0.64
CA VAL A 117 9.17 -10.53 -1.13
C VAL A 117 10.22 -10.94 -0.10
N ARG A 118 10.33 -12.23 0.19
CA ARG A 118 11.33 -12.74 1.13
C ARG A 118 12.72 -12.54 0.57
N ASP A 119 13.58 -11.96 1.38
CA ASP A 119 14.99 -11.75 1.05
C ASP A 119 15.77 -13.06 1.23
N TRP A 120 16.69 -13.35 0.30
CA TRP A 120 17.56 -14.53 0.37
C TRP A 120 18.72 -14.32 1.36
N LYS A 121 18.37 -14.14 2.64
CA LYS A 121 19.33 -13.90 3.72
C LYS A 121 18.77 -14.26 5.09
N GLU A 122 19.69 -14.34 6.05
CA GLU A 122 19.40 -14.30 7.47
C GLU A 122 20.20 -13.17 8.15
N VAL A 123 19.73 -12.72 9.31
CA VAL A 123 20.27 -11.54 9.99
C VAL A 123 20.40 -11.70 11.50
N PHE A 124 21.26 -10.88 12.10
CA PHE A 124 21.34 -10.66 13.54
C PHE A 124 21.46 -9.15 13.83
N ASP A 125 20.54 -8.60 14.62
CA ASP A 125 20.46 -7.16 14.94
C ASP A 125 20.85 -6.86 16.39
N PHE A 126 21.63 -5.80 16.62
CA PHE A 126 21.91 -5.29 17.97
C PHE A 126 22.09 -3.77 17.99
N VAL A 127 21.69 -3.11 19.08
CA VAL A 127 21.90 -1.67 19.28
C VAL A 127 23.26 -1.38 19.89
N VAL A 128 23.89 -0.28 19.48
CA VAL A 128 25.24 0.08 19.94
C VAL A 128 25.23 0.60 21.38
N ARG A 129 24.18 1.34 21.76
CA ARG A 129 23.99 1.90 23.11
C ARG A 129 22.75 1.27 23.74
N GLU A 130 22.88 0.73 24.95
CA GLU A 130 21.81 0.04 25.67
C GLU A 130 21.50 0.71 27.03
N PRO A 131 20.22 0.86 27.43
CA PRO A 131 19.02 0.60 26.63
C PRO A 131 18.80 1.68 25.57
N ALA A 132 18.31 1.27 24.40
CA ALA A 132 17.79 2.20 23.39
C ALA A 132 16.26 2.17 23.45
N VAL A 133 15.62 3.34 23.38
CA VAL A 133 14.16 3.47 23.48
C VAL A 133 13.56 3.67 22.10
N THR A 134 12.53 2.91 21.76
CA THR A 134 11.77 3.04 20.50
C THR A 134 10.28 2.75 20.74
N HIS A 135 9.42 3.04 19.76
CA HIS A 135 8.03 2.58 19.81
C HIS A 135 7.90 1.07 19.58
N SER A 136 6.93 0.46 20.27
CA SER A 136 6.62 -0.96 20.15
C SER A 136 6.28 -1.39 18.70
N PRO A 137 6.87 -2.48 18.19
CA PRO A 137 6.51 -3.07 16.89
C PRO A 137 5.08 -3.64 16.86
N ALA A 138 4.54 -4.05 18.02
CA ALA A 138 3.23 -4.70 18.13
C ALA A 138 2.05 -3.75 17.79
N GLY A 139 2.25 -2.44 17.92
CA GLY A 139 1.24 -1.40 17.69
C GLY A 139 1.04 -0.52 18.94
N GLY A 140 0.31 0.60 18.80
CA GLY A 140 0.09 1.56 19.90
C GLY A 140 1.23 2.57 20.12
N ASN A 141 1.03 3.61 20.93
CA ASN A 141 2.04 4.65 21.21
C ASN A 141 2.98 4.31 22.37
N GLU A 142 3.02 3.04 22.77
CA GLU A 142 3.88 2.55 23.84
C GLU A 142 5.35 2.56 23.42
N LEU A 143 6.22 3.01 24.32
CA LEU A 143 7.67 2.98 24.17
C LEU A 143 8.21 1.72 24.84
N ILE A 144 9.15 1.05 24.17
CA ILE A 144 9.85 -0.13 24.66
C ILE A 144 11.34 0.14 24.79
N GLU A 145 11.98 -0.53 25.74
CA GLU A 145 13.44 -0.60 25.85
C GLU A 145 13.95 -1.78 25.03
N MET A 146 14.78 -1.50 24.02
CA MET A 146 15.49 -2.53 23.28
C MET A 146 16.74 -2.97 24.05
N ARG A 147 16.86 -4.28 24.25
CA ARG A 147 17.99 -4.92 24.94
C ARG A 147 18.64 -5.97 24.06
N ASN A 148 19.96 -5.97 24.02
CA ASN A 148 20.70 -6.84 23.12
C ASN A 148 20.60 -8.31 23.55
N GLN A 149 20.31 -9.20 22.61
CA GLN A 149 20.23 -10.65 22.83
C GLN A 149 21.53 -11.32 22.39
N TRP A 150 22.56 -11.27 23.24
CA TRP A 150 23.88 -11.80 22.90
C TRP A 150 23.93 -13.33 22.94
N PRO A 151 24.43 -14.01 21.89
CA PRO A 151 24.62 -15.45 21.92
C PRO A 151 25.80 -15.83 22.83
N LEU A 152 25.75 -17.03 23.41
CA LEU A 152 26.83 -17.58 24.23
C LEU A 152 28.02 -18.06 23.39
N SER A 153 27.76 -18.42 22.12
CA SER A 153 28.73 -18.88 21.15
C SER A 153 28.64 -18.02 19.87
N PRO A 154 29.75 -17.73 19.18
CA PRO A 154 31.12 -18.06 19.57
C PRO A 154 31.61 -17.20 20.77
N PRO A 155 32.59 -17.69 21.57
CA PRO A 155 33.19 -16.89 22.64
C PRO A 155 33.76 -15.57 22.11
N GLY A 156 33.54 -14.47 22.83
CA GLY A 156 34.00 -13.14 22.41
C GLY A 156 33.08 -12.43 21.40
N PHE A 157 31.93 -13.02 21.04
CA PHE A 157 31.00 -12.43 20.07
C PHE A 157 30.54 -11.04 20.50
N ARG A 158 30.06 -10.91 21.75
CA ARG A 158 29.57 -9.64 22.30
C ARG A 158 30.66 -8.57 22.25
N GLU A 159 31.86 -8.89 22.73
CA GLU A 159 32.97 -7.95 22.82
C GLU A 159 33.39 -7.45 21.43
N ALA A 160 33.51 -8.36 20.45
CA ALA A 160 33.84 -8.00 19.07
C ALA A 160 32.75 -7.11 18.42
N MET A 161 31.47 -7.44 18.65
CA MET A 161 30.35 -6.68 18.11
C MET A 161 30.20 -5.29 18.74
N GLN A 162 30.40 -5.18 20.06
CA GLN A 162 30.39 -3.90 20.77
C GLN A 162 31.55 -3.01 20.31
N GLU A 163 32.76 -3.55 20.24
CA GLU A 163 33.94 -2.81 19.77
C GLU A 163 33.74 -2.29 18.34
N TYR A 164 33.20 -3.12 17.45
CA TYR A 164 32.87 -2.72 16.07
C TYR A 164 31.78 -1.65 16.03
N GLY A 165 30.72 -1.81 16.81
CA GLY A 165 29.62 -0.84 16.91
C GLY A 165 30.11 0.54 17.36
N GLU A 166 30.97 0.59 18.37
CA GLU A 166 31.56 1.84 18.88
C GLU A 166 32.50 2.48 17.84
N ALA A 167 33.37 1.70 17.20
CA ALA A 167 34.29 2.24 16.20
C ALA A 167 33.57 2.78 14.94
N THR A 168 32.48 2.12 14.51
CA THR A 168 31.66 2.58 13.38
C THR A 168 30.77 3.77 13.75
N GLU A 169 30.29 3.85 15.00
CA GLU A 169 29.61 5.03 15.53
C GLU A 169 30.52 6.27 15.52
N GLU A 170 31.78 6.15 15.99
CA GLU A 170 32.76 7.23 15.95
C GLU A 170 33.04 7.71 14.51
N LEU A 171 33.25 6.78 13.58
CA LEU A 171 33.41 7.09 12.16
C LEU A 171 32.17 7.79 11.59
N ALA A 172 30.96 7.35 11.95
CA ALA A 172 29.72 7.95 11.48
C ALA A 172 29.55 9.40 11.96
N PHE A 173 29.94 9.72 13.21
CA PHE A 173 29.97 11.10 13.70
C PHE A 173 30.95 11.96 12.90
N LYS A 174 32.14 11.45 12.59
CA LYS A 174 33.13 12.19 11.80
C LYS A 174 32.66 12.45 10.37
N LEU A 175 32.01 11.46 9.75
CA LEU A 175 31.39 11.61 8.42
C LEU A 175 30.25 12.63 8.45
N LEU A 176 29.43 12.61 9.50
CA LEU A 176 28.37 13.59 9.71
C LEU A 176 28.93 15.01 9.88
N GLU A 177 30.06 15.16 10.56
CA GLU A 177 30.78 16.42 10.70
C GLU A 177 31.33 16.95 9.36
N LEU A 178 31.90 16.08 8.52
CA LEU A 178 32.27 16.44 7.14
C LEU A 178 31.06 16.90 6.34
N ILE A 179 29.96 16.15 6.39
CA ILE A 179 28.71 16.52 5.70
C ILE A 179 28.21 17.88 6.19
N ALA A 180 28.23 18.16 7.48
CA ALA A 180 27.85 19.48 8.01
C ALA A 180 28.74 20.60 7.42
N LEU A 181 30.06 20.39 7.35
CA LEU A 181 30.98 21.37 6.77
C LEU A 181 30.73 21.60 5.27
N THR A 182 30.44 20.55 4.48
CA THR A 182 30.05 20.71 3.06
C THR A 182 28.75 21.50 2.86
N LEU A 183 27.94 21.62 3.91
CA LEU A 183 26.71 22.41 3.93
C LEU A 183 26.94 23.82 4.48
N ASN A 184 28.19 24.22 4.73
CA ASN A 184 28.58 25.45 5.41
C ASN A 184 27.97 25.60 6.82
N LEU A 185 27.77 24.47 7.50
CA LEU A 185 27.34 24.44 8.90
C LEU A 185 28.55 24.20 9.82
N PRO A 186 28.48 24.58 11.10
CA PRO A 186 29.47 24.14 12.09
C PRO A 186 29.58 22.61 12.09
N ALA A 187 30.80 22.06 12.15
CA ALA A 187 31.04 20.61 12.06
C ALA A 187 30.09 19.79 12.95
N LYS A 188 29.95 20.17 14.22
CA LYS A 188 29.12 19.44 15.21
C LYS A 188 27.62 19.78 15.17
N ARG A 189 27.15 20.52 14.17
CA ARG A 189 25.77 21.03 14.12
C ARG A 189 24.72 19.92 14.15
N LEU A 190 25.01 18.79 13.52
CA LEU A 190 24.08 17.67 13.37
C LEU A 190 24.17 16.66 14.53
N ASN A 191 25.26 16.66 15.31
CA ASN A 191 25.50 15.67 16.36
C ASN A 191 24.39 15.66 17.43
N GLY A 192 23.73 16.80 17.66
CA GLY A 192 22.63 16.92 18.62
C GLY A 192 21.45 15.98 18.37
N PHE A 193 21.21 15.59 17.11
CA PHE A 193 20.13 14.65 16.75
C PHE A 193 20.40 13.21 17.24
N PHE A 194 21.63 12.89 17.64
CA PHE A 194 22.08 11.52 17.91
C PHE A 194 22.49 11.28 19.38
N LYS A 195 22.19 12.19 20.31
CA LYS A 195 22.55 12.04 21.73
C LYS A 195 21.92 10.80 22.39
N GLU A 196 20.68 10.48 22.04
CA GLU A 196 19.93 9.31 22.53
C GLU A 196 19.57 8.39 21.35
N GLN A 197 20.53 8.20 20.45
CA GLN A 197 20.31 7.54 19.18
C GLN A 197 19.76 6.11 19.29
N THR A 198 18.97 5.72 18.29
CA THR A 198 18.48 4.34 18.11
C THR A 198 19.31 3.58 17.05
N SER A 199 20.61 3.86 16.97
CA SER A 199 21.50 3.24 15.99
C SER A 199 21.78 1.78 16.32
N PHE A 200 21.86 0.98 15.27
CA PHE A 200 22.02 -0.47 15.38
C PHE A 200 22.94 -1.00 14.29
N VAL A 201 23.54 -2.15 14.57
CA VAL A 201 24.34 -2.93 13.62
C VAL A 201 23.52 -4.16 13.24
N ARG A 202 23.59 -4.51 11.95
CA ARG A 202 23.00 -5.74 11.41
C ARG A 202 24.09 -6.60 10.81
N LEU A 203 24.15 -7.86 11.24
CA LEU A 203 24.92 -8.88 10.54
C LEU A 203 24.02 -9.48 9.49
N ASN A 204 24.45 -9.52 8.23
CA ASN A 204 23.72 -10.21 7.16
C ASN A 204 24.56 -11.37 6.65
N HIS A 205 23.94 -12.54 6.54
CA HIS A 205 24.48 -13.71 5.88
C HIS A 205 23.58 -14.10 4.71
N TYR A 206 24.18 -14.23 3.53
CA TYR A 206 23.49 -14.61 2.29
C TYR A 206 24.02 -15.96 1.82
N PRO A 207 23.28 -17.06 2.04
CA PRO A 207 23.67 -18.37 1.53
C PRO A 207 23.69 -18.40 -0.01
N PRO A 208 24.44 -19.34 -0.62
CA PRO A 208 24.32 -19.59 -2.06
C PRO A 208 22.86 -19.85 -2.48
N CYS A 209 22.42 -19.17 -3.53
CA CYS A 209 21.06 -19.27 -4.06
C CYS A 209 21.06 -20.14 -5.33
N PRO A 210 20.22 -21.18 -5.42
CA PRO A 210 20.13 -22.03 -6.61
C PRO A 210 19.45 -21.34 -7.81
N SER A 211 18.75 -20.22 -7.60
CA SER A 211 18.06 -19.46 -8.65
C SER A 211 18.26 -17.95 -8.45
N PRO A 212 19.50 -17.45 -8.59
CA PRO A 212 19.84 -16.06 -8.32
C PRO A 212 19.25 -15.08 -9.35
N ASP A 213 18.75 -15.58 -10.48
CA ASP A 213 17.98 -14.83 -11.48
C ASP A 213 16.53 -14.55 -11.03
N LEU A 214 16.02 -15.32 -10.06
CA LEU A 214 14.67 -15.18 -9.53
C LEU A 214 14.61 -14.46 -8.19
N ALA A 215 15.67 -14.54 -7.37
CA ALA A 215 15.70 -14.00 -6.02
C ALA A 215 16.72 -12.86 -5.84
N LEU A 216 16.53 -12.07 -4.79
CA LEU A 216 17.50 -11.07 -4.33
C LEU A 216 17.92 -11.40 -2.91
N GLY A 217 19.19 -11.17 -2.59
CA GLY A 217 19.67 -11.21 -1.22
C GLY A 217 19.03 -10.11 -0.38
N VAL A 218 18.84 -8.92 -0.95
CA VAL A 218 17.96 -7.87 -0.41
C VAL A 218 17.25 -7.20 -1.57
N GLY A 219 15.93 -7.06 -1.49
CA GLY A 219 15.13 -6.29 -2.46
C GLY A 219 15.57 -4.82 -2.57
N ARG A 220 15.07 -4.13 -3.61
CA ARG A 220 15.42 -2.70 -3.80
C ARG A 220 14.81 -1.81 -2.71
N HIS A 221 15.63 -0.96 -2.10
CA HIS A 221 15.21 -0.06 -1.03
C HIS A 221 16.11 1.18 -0.95
N LYS A 222 15.75 2.09 -0.05
CA LYS A 222 16.55 3.25 0.38
C LYS A 222 16.67 3.17 1.90
N ASP A 223 17.79 3.63 2.46
CA ASP A 223 17.97 3.63 3.91
C ASP A 223 17.27 4.81 4.55
N ALA A 224 16.54 4.52 5.62
CA ALA A 224 15.73 5.49 6.34
C ALA A 224 16.55 6.46 7.21
N GLY A 225 17.71 5.99 7.71
CA GLY A 225 18.54 6.71 8.68
C GLY A 225 19.27 7.92 8.10
N ALA A 226 20.28 8.40 8.82
CA ALA A 226 21.13 9.48 8.34
C ALA A 226 22.26 8.97 7.45
N LEU A 227 22.99 7.96 7.93
CA LEU A 227 24.11 7.34 7.22
C LEU A 227 24.12 5.84 7.50
N THR A 228 24.59 5.04 6.55
CA THR A 228 24.99 3.65 6.77
C THR A 228 26.48 3.51 6.52
N VAL A 229 27.17 2.85 7.45
CA VAL A 229 28.59 2.46 7.33
C VAL A 229 28.63 0.95 7.13
N LEU A 230 28.89 0.51 5.91
CA LEU A 230 28.77 -0.88 5.48
C LEU A 230 30.15 -1.51 5.26
N ALA A 231 30.47 -2.53 6.06
CA ALA A 231 31.52 -3.49 5.72
C ALA A 231 30.94 -4.60 4.84
N GLN A 232 31.61 -4.92 3.72
CA GLN A 232 31.28 -6.06 2.87
C GLN A 232 32.52 -6.92 2.62
N ASP A 233 32.31 -8.20 2.35
CA ASP A 233 33.38 -9.12 1.96
C ASP A 233 33.74 -9.03 0.47
N ASP A 234 34.63 -9.91 0.03
CA ASP A 234 35.14 -9.97 -1.34
C ASP A 234 34.15 -10.58 -2.35
N VAL A 235 33.02 -11.12 -1.90
CA VAL A 235 31.99 -11.69 -2.80
C VAL A 235 31.22 -10.60 -3.52
N GLY A 236 31.07 -9.42 -2.91
CA GLY A 236 30.33 -8.30 -3.49
C GLY A 236 28.85 -8.62 -3.66
N GLY A 237 28.15 -8.00 -4.62
CA GLY A 237 26.72 -8.24 -4.85
C GLY A 237 25.81 -7.06 -4.48
N LEU A 238 26.34 -6.05 -3.78
CA LEU A 238 25.65 -4.77 -3.63
C LEU A 238 25.51 -4.10 -5.01
N GLU A 239 24.31 -3.68 -5.36
CA GLU A 239 24.02 -2.86 -6.54
C GLU A 239 23.38 -1.54 -6.13
N VAL A 240 23.87 -0.45 -6.69
CA VAL A 240 23.35 0.90 -6.47
C VAL A 240 22.77 1.40 -7.77
N LYS A 241 21.61 2.05 -7.70
CA LYS A 241 20.98 2.67 -8.86
C LYS A 241 21.62 4.03 -9.12
N ARG A 242 22.36 4.14 -10.21
CA ARG A 242 23.09 5.36 -10.58
C ARG A 242 22.11 6.46 -10.98
N ARG A 243 22.32 7.66 -10.45
CA ARG A 243 21.41 8.80 -10.62
C ARG A 243 21.36 9.33 -12.05
N SER A 244 22.48 9.32 -12.76
CA SER A 244 22.62 9.96 -14.07
C SER A 244 21.77 9.31 -15.17
N ASP A 245 21.56 8.00 -15.10
CA ASP A 245 20.87 7.22 -16.13
C ASP A 245 19.87 6.20 -15.56
N GLY A 246 19.81 6.01 -14.24
CA GLY A 246 18.90 5.07 -13.59
C GLY A 246 19.35 3.61 -13.65
N GLU A 247 20.54 3.35 -14.16
CA GLU A 247 21.08 1.99 -14.32
C GLU A 247 21.52 1.39 -12.98
N TRP A 248 21.34 0.08 -12.84
CA TRP A 248 21.87 -0.67 -11.71
C TRP A 248 23.35 -0.94 -11.91
N VAL A 249 24.16 -0.66 -10.89
CA VAL A 249 25.62 -0.78 -10.99
C VAL A 249 26.18 -1.53 -9.80
N ARG A 250 27.00 -2.56 -10.07
CA ARG A 250 27.59 -3.43 -9.05
C ARG A 250 28.75 -2.76 -8.33
N VAL A 251 28.67 -2.60 -7.01
CA VAL A 251 29.74 -2.01 -6.19
C VAL A 251 30.88 -3.01 -6.06
N LYS A 252 32.05 -2.67 -6.58
CA LYS A 252 33.25 -3.50 -6.47
C LYS A 252 33.79 -3.45 -5.03
N PRO A 253 33.95 -4.60 -4.35
CA PRO A 253 34.59 -4.64 -3.04
C PRO A 253 36.01 -4.10 -3.07
N ILE A 254 36.34 -3.27 -2.08
CA ILE A 254 37.70 -2.79 -1.83
C ILE A 254 38.10 -3.27 -0.44
N SER A 255 39.25 -3.95 -0.36
CA SER A 255 39.77 -4.45 0.91
C SER A 255 40.03 -3.31 1.89
N ASN A 256 39.71 -3.53 3.17
CA ASN A 256 39.88 -2.56 4.25
C ASN A 256 39.23 -1.19 3.92
N SER A 257 37.99 -1.24 3.43
CA SER A 257 37.17 -0.06 3.16
C SER A 257 35.77 -0.24 3.75
N PHE A 258 35.09 0.89 3.97
CA PHE A 258 33.66 0.90 4.23
C PHE A 258 32.94 1.54 3.04
N ILE A 259 31.74 1.05 2.73
CA ILE A 259 30.80 1.75 1.87
C ILE A 259 29.96 2.65 2.75
N ILE A 260 29.89 3.92 2.38
CA ILE A 260 29.04 4.92 3.02
C ILE A 260 27.86 5.19 2.11
N ASN A 261 26.65 5.19 2.68
CA ASN A 261 25.49 5.75 2.01
C ASN A 261 24.88 6.91 2.78
N VAL A 262 24.21 7.79 2.04
CA VAL A 262 23.40 8.85 2.60
C VAL A 262 21.96 8.37 2.67
N GLY A 263 21.36 8.42 3.86
CA GLY A 263 19.98 7.99 4.08
C GLY A 263 18.96 9.13 3.96
N ASP A 264 17.70 8.77 4.07
CA ASP A 264 16.54 9.64 3.89
C ASP A 264 16.53 10.84 4.84
N ILE A 265 17.07 10.74 6.06
CA ILE A 265 17.14 11.88 7.01
C ILE A 265 18.00 13.00 6.44
N ILE A 266 19.20 12.68 5.93
CA ILE A 266 20.09 13.70 5.38
C ILE A 266 19.45 14.36 4.16
N GLN A 267 18.73 13.61 3.33
CA GLN A 267 17.94 14.20 2.25
C GLN A 267 16.81 15.10 2.77
N ALA A 268 16.10 14.69 3.82
CA ALA A 268 14.94 15.39 4.37
C ALA A 268 15.29 16.70 5.10
N ILE A 269 16.46 16.78 5.73
CA ILE A 269 16.92 18.00 6.42
C ILE A 269 17.46 19.08 5.46
N LEU A 270 17.59 18.76 4.16
CA LEU A 270 18.07 19.68 3.13
C LEU A 270 16.90 20.39 2.40
N PRO A 271 17.02 21.70 2.10
CA PRO A 271 16.04 22.45 1.31
C PRO A 271 16.27 22.32 -0.21
N SER A 272 15.30 22.79 -1.02
CA SER A 272 15.32 22.68 -2.49
C SER A 272 16.13 23.80 -3.16
N LEU A 273 17.34 23.50 -3.62
CA LEU A 273 18.11 24.43 -4.45
C LEU A 273 17.48 24.50 -5.84
N ARG A 274 16.89 25.66 -6.21
CA ARG A 274 16.20 25.86 -7.50
C ARG A 274 17.04 25.59 -8.76
N PHE A 275 18.36 25.47 -8.64
CA PHE A 275 19.28 25.26 -9.76
C PHE A 275 20.14 24.00 -9.63
N ILE A 276 19.93 23.19 -8.59
CA ILE A 276 20.60 21.89 -8.39
C ILE A 276 19.55 20.93 -7.81
N ASN A 277 19.07 19.97 -8.61
CA ASN A 277 18.24 18.85 -8.13
C ASN A 277 18.90 18.23 -6.90
N ASP A 278 18.24 18.29 -5.73
CA ASP A 278 18.65 17.73 -4.41
C ASP A 278 20.15 17.69 -4.14
N LYS A 279 20.64 18.51 -3.18
CA LYS A 279 22.08 18.57 -2.89
C LYS A 279 22.62 17.18 -2.54
N TYR A 280 21.96 16.41 -1.65
CA TYR A 280 22.25 15.00 -1.37
C TYR A 280 20.96 14.17 -1.51
N GLU A 281 21.05 13.02 -2.18
CA GLU A 281 19.91 12.14 -2.43
C GLU A 281 20.20 10.74 -1.89
N SER A 282 19.23 10.18 -1.16
CA SER A 282 19.25 8.78 -0.71
C SER A 282 19.06 7.87 -1.92
N ALA A 283 20.06 7.05 -2.23
CA ALA A 283 20.05 6.24 -3.45
C ALA A 283 19.35 4.90 -3.25
N GLU A 284 18.57 4.50 -4.25
CA GLU A 284 17.96 3.17 -4.29
C GLU A 284 19.06 2.12 -4.53
N HIS A 285 19.09 1.08 -3.71
CA HIS A 285 20.10 0.02 -3.77
C HIS A 285 19.48 -1.36 -3.48
N ARG A 286 20.15 -2.44 -3.87
CA ARG A 286 19.73 -3.85 -3.65
C ARG A 286 20.94 -4.76 -3.50
N VAL A 287 20.74 -6.01 -3.09
CA VAL A 287 21.81 -7.01 -3.04
C VAL A 287 21.40 -8.23 -3.87
N VAL A 288 22.22 -8.61 -4.84
CA VAL A 288 22.00 -9.80 -5.67
C VAL A 288 22.58 -11.05 -4.99
N ALA A 289 21.91 -12.18 -5.16
CA ALA A 289 22.43 -13.48 -4.72
C ALA A 289 23.34 -14.10 -5.80
N ASN A 290 24.08 -15.15 -5.42
CA ASN A 290 24.91 -15.93 -6.35
C ASN A 290 24.83 -17.42 -6.00
N THR A 291 25.23 -18.31 -6.92
CA THR A 291 25.16 -19.77 -6.75
C THR A 291 26.36 -20.40 -6.06
N GLU A 292 27.46 -19.68 -5.88
CA GLU A 292 28.78 -20.29 -5.62
C GLU A 292 29.27 -20.09 -4.18
N ARG A 293 29.16 -18.87 -3.65
CA ARG A 293 29.76 -18.46 -2.37
C ARG A 293 28.73 -17.75 -1.50
N GLU A 294 28.73 -18.10 -0.22
CA GLU A 294 28.08 -17.30 0.82
C GLU A 294 28.70 -15.90 0.88
N ARG A 295 27.85 -14.89 1.08
CA ARG A 295 28.26 -13.49 1.25
C ARG A 295 27.94 -13.02 2.67
N PHE A 296 28.79 -12.17 3.23
CA PHE A 296 28.55 -11.51 4.51
C PHE A 296 28.63 -9.98 4.37
N SER A 297 27.83 -9.29 5.18
CA SER A 297 27.99 -7.84 5.35
C SER A 297 27.51 -7.33 6.71
N ILE A 298 28.18 -6.30 7.22
CA ILE A 298 27.96 -5.73 8.56
C ILE A 298 27.69 -4.21 8.45
N PRO A 299 26.48 -3.78 8.03
CA PRO A 299 26.07 -2.39 8.12
C PRO A 299 25.84 -1.92 9.57
N PHE A 300 26.39 -0.76 9.88
CA PHE A 300 25.98 0.12 10.99
C PHE A 300 25.02 1.18 10.45
N PHE A 301 23.80 1.25 10.99
CA PHE A 301 22.78 2.22 10.62
C PHE A 301 22.74 3.36 11.65
N PHE A 302 23.10 4.57 11.21
CA PHE A 302 23.16 5.76 12.06
C PHE A 302 21.81 6.48 12.09
N ASN A 303 21.07 6.32 13.18
CA ASN A 303 19.70 6.78 13.37
C ASN A 303 19.58 7.72 14.57
N PRO A 304 18.75 8.78 14.52
CA PRO A 304 18.57 9.69 15.64
C PRO A 304 17.75 9.05 16.77
N ALA A 305 17.52 9.81 17.86
CA ALA A 305 16.62 9.38 18.92
C ALA A 305 15.16 9.31 18.43
N HIS A 306 14.34 8.44 19.05
CA HIS A 306 12.94 8.22 18.66
C HIS A 306 12.07 9.49 18.69
N ASP A 307 12.38 10.46 19.56
CA ASP A 307 11.62 11.70 19.72
C ASP A 307 12.05 12.82 18.76
N VAL A 308 13.11 12.61 17.98
CA VAL A 308 13.65 13.63 17.08
C VAL A 308 12.67 13.99 15.97
N MET A 309 12.40 15.28 15.86
CA MET A 309 11.68 15.87 14.72
C MET A 309 12.64 16.13 13.55
N VAL A 310 12.53 15.31 12.51
CA VAL A 310 13.27 15.48 11.25
C VAL A 310 12.53 16.51 10.41
N LYS A 311 13.17 17.66 10.16
CA LYS A 311 12.65 18.74 9.30
C LYS A 311 13.79 19.46 8.59
N PRO A 312 13.54 20.16 7.46
CA PRO A 312 14.55 20.98 6.81
C PRO A 312 15.17 21.99 7.78
N LEU A 313 16.51 22.10 7.77
CA LEU A 313 17.24 23.01 8.66
C LEU A 313 16.97 24.46 8.29
N GLU A 314 16.60 25.26 9.29
CA GLU A 314 16.24 26.67 9.13
C GLU A 314 17.39 27.48 8.55
N GLU A 315 18.64 27.14 8.91
CA GLU A 315 19.86 27.78 8.42
C GLU A 315 20.09 27.57 6.92
N LEU A 316 19.51 26.51 6.36
CA LEU A 316 19.65 26.19 4.94
C LEU A 316 18.44 26.70 4.12
N ILE A 317 17.31 27.01 4.78
CA ILE A 317 16.09 27.47 4.11
C ILE A 317 16.23 28.95 3.75
N HIS A 318 15.93 29.27 2.49
CA HIS A 318 15.73 30.64 2.05
C HIS A 318 14.45 30.69 1.21
N GLU A 319 13.41 31.40 1.65
CA GLU A 319 12.05 31.27 1.09
C GLU A 319 11.96 31.46 -0.44
N GLU A 320 12.78 32.38 -0.97
CA GLU A 320 12.83 32.69 -2.39
C GLU A 320 13.79 31.78 -3.18
N LYS A 321 15.00 31.53 -2.66
CA LYS A 321 16.10 30.86 -3.37
C LYS A 321 16.19 29.35 -3.09
N ASN A 322 15.83 28.93 -1.88
CA ASN A 322 16.01 27.57 -1.36
C ASN A 322 14.88 27.17 -0.39
N PRO A 323 13.61 27.02 -0.84
CA PRO A 323 12.50 26.74 0.05
C PRO A 323 12.55 25.31 0.64
N ALA A 324 11.96 25.14 1.83
CA ALA A 324 11.77 23.82 2.44
C ALA A 324 11.01 22.88 1.50
N LYS A 325 11.62 21.72 1.19
CA LYS A 325 11.05 20.71 0.32
C LYS A 325 10.20 19.70 1.07
N TYR A 326 10.61 19.31 2.26
CA TYR A 326 9.96 18.28 3.07
C TYR A 326 9.20 18.87 4.24
N GLU A 327 8.08 18.25 4.61
CA GLU A 327 7.42 18.51 5.88
C GLU A 327 8.18 17.84 7.03
N GLY A 328 8.08 18.42 8.22
CA GLY A 328 8.68 17.83 9.41
C GLY A 328 7.92 16.58 9.87
N TYR A 329 8.62 15.57 10.35
CA TYR A 329 8.04 14.35 10.91
C TYR A 329 8.83 13.85 12.12
N ASN A 330 8.17 13.08 13.00
CA ASN A 330 8.82 12.44 14.14
C ASN A 330 9.50 11.14 13.71
N TRP A 331 10.77 10.94 14.08
CA TRP A 331 11.56 9.76 13.71
C TRP A 331 10.97 8.46 14.26
N GLY A 332 10.58 8.43 15.54
CA GLY A 332 10.03 7.25 16.19
C GLY A 332 8.71 6.80 15.57
N GLU A 333 7.81 7.74 15.27
CA GLU A 333 6.56 7.44 14.56
C GLU A 333 6.82 6.95 13.12
N PHE A 334 7.79 7.54 12.43
CA PHE A 334 8.21 7.11 11.10
C PHE A 334 8.81 5.69 11.12
N PHE A 335 9.75 5.44 12.04
CA PHE A 335 10.43 4.16 12.18
C PHE A 335 9.46 3.06 12.66
N LYS A 336 8.52 3.39 13.55
CA LYS A 336 7.39 2.51 13.92
C LYS A 336 6.58 2.13 12.68
N THR A 337 6.14 3.10 11.89
CA THR A 337 5.36 2.85 10.67
C THR A 337 6.14 1.96 9.70
N ARG A 338 7.44 2.21 9.54
CA ARG A 338 8.35 1.42 8.69
C ARG A 338 8.61 0.00 9.20
N ASN A 339 8.72 -0.19 10.52
CA ASN A 339 8.90 -1.51 11.13
C ASN A 339 7.59 -2.30 11.08
N THR A 340 6.46 -1.68 11.45
CA THR A 340 5.14 -2.29 11.28
C THR A 340 4.90 -2.69 9.82
N SER A 341 5.38 -1.91 8.84
CA SER A 341 5.30 -2.31 7.44
C SER A 341 6.21 -3.47 7.06
N ASN A 342 7.41 -3.59 7.63
CA ASN A 342 8.30 -4.73 7.39
C ASN A 342 7.79 -6.03 8.07
N PHE A 343 7.20 -5.91 9.27
CA PHE A 343 6.64 -7.06 10.02
C PHE A 343 5.25 -7.48 9.52
N LYS A 344 4.41 -6.54 9.04
CA LYS A 344 3.03 -6.78 8.58
C LYS A 344 2.86 -6.64 7.05
N LYS A 345 3.98 -6.66 6.30
CA LYS A 345 4.05 -6.55 4.83
C LYS A 345 3.16 -5.43 4.23
N LEU A 346 3.19 -4.24 4.84
CA LEU A 346 2.47 -3.07 4.33
C LEU A 346 3.34 -2.35 3.29
N GLU A 347 2.75 -1.83 2.21
CA GLU A 347 3.48 -0.89 1.35
C GLU A 347 3.59 0.47 2.04
N VAL A 348 4.82 0.90 2.34
CA VAL A 348 5.12 2.27 2.77
C VAL A 348 6.06 2.87 1.72
N GLU A 349 5.54 3.80 0.92
CA GLU A 349 6.42 4.79 0.26
C GLU A 349 7.05 5.65 1.36
N ASN A 350 8.38 5.86 1.30
CA ASN A 350 9.12 6.65 2.27
C ASN A 350 8.36 7.98 2.51
N ILE A 351 7.89 8.18 3.75
CA ILE A 351 7.11 9.33 4.21
C ILE A 351 8.01 10.58 4.21
N GLN A 352 8.33 11.05 3.02
CA GLN A 352 8.94 12.33 2.74
C GLN A 352 7.90 13.16 2.00
N LYS A 353 6.96 13.77 2.75
CA LYS A 353 5.92 14.63 2.16
C LYS A 353 6.57 15.86 1.51
N LYS A 354 6.59 15.91 0.18
CA LYS A 354 7.09 17.07 -0.58
C LYS A 354 6.06 18.22 -0.55
N LYS A 355 6.50 19.45 -0.27
CA LYS A 355 5.67 20.67 -0.37
C LYS A 355 5.36 21.00 -1.83
N ASN A 356 4.13 20.75 -2.27
CA ASN A 356 3.63 21.23 -3.56
C ASN A 356 3.38 22.75 -3.51
N LYS A 357 4.25 23.56 -4.13
CA LYS A 357 3.99 25.00 -4.36
C LYS A 357 3.39 25.22 -5.75
N ASN A 358 2.07 25.38 -5.79
CA ASN A 358 1.37 25.98 -6.91
C ASN A 358 1.83 27.42 -7.13
N LYS A 359 2.43 27.73 -8.30
CA LYS A 359 2.50 29.12 -8.80
C LYS A 359 2.36 29.14 -10.32
N LYS A 360 1.19 29.63 -10.77
CA LYS A 360 0.92 30.06 -12.16
C LYS A 360 1.99 31.07 -12.61
N ARG A 361 2.65 30.79 -13.73
CA ARG A 361 3.19 31.81 -14.64
C ARG A 361 3.08 31.30 -16.08
N GLY A 362 2.38 32.05 -16.91
CA GLY A 362 2.21 31.77 -18.33
C GLY A 362 3.49 32.03 -19.13
N GLY A 363 3.64 31.26 -20.21
CA GLY A 363 4.73 31.34 -21.18
C GLY A 363 4.81 30.00 -21.93
N ARG A 364 4.75 30.05 -23.26
CA ARG A 364 4.50 28.91 -24.15
C ARG A 364 5.68 27.91 -24.20
N GLY A 365 5.33 26.62 -24.24
CA GLY A 365 6.03 25.57 -24.99
C GLY A 365 7.22 24.91 -24.31
N GLU A 366 6.96 23.90 -23.48
CA GLU A 366 7.59 22.56 -23.50
C GLU A 366 6.98 21.71 -22.36
N THR A 367 6.32 20.61 -22.73
CA THR A 367 5.52 19.76 -21.83
C THR A 367 6.45 18.88 -20.98
N MET A 368 6.76 19.32 -19.75
CA MET A 368 7.26 18.43 -18.70
C MET A 368 6.10 17.51 -18.26
N VAL A 369 6.12 16.25 -18.70
CA VAL A 369 5.20 15.22 -18.23
C VAL A 369 5.55 14.91 -16.77
N LEU A 370 4.75 15.41 -15.83
CA LEU A 370 4.78 14.95 -14.43
C LEU A 370 4.51 13.44 -14.44
N ALA A 371 5.45 12.65 -13.92
CA ALA A 371 5.29 11.20 -13.85
C ALA A 371 4.03 10.83 -13.06
N PHE A 372 3.17 10.01 -13.66
CA PHE A 372 1.95 9.48 -13.06
C PHE A 372 2.30 8.61 -11.84
N GLU A 373 1.60 8.80 -10.71
CA GLU A 373 1.92 8.12 -9.45
C GLU A 373 1.76 6.58 -9.59
N PRO A 374 2.81 5.78 -9.32
CA PRO A 374 2.78 4.33 -9.57
C PRO A 374 1.68 3.57 -8.82
N ALA A 375 1.22 4.09 -7.68
CA ALA A 375 0.17 3.48 -6.87
C ALA A 375 -1.15 3.26 -7.62
N PHE A 376 -1.43 4.07 -8.64
CA PHE A 376 -2.63 3.96 -9.48
C PHE A 376 -2.45 3.06 -10.69
N ILE A 377 -1.22 2.64 -11.00
CA ILE A 377 -0.91 1.88 -12.22
C ILE A 377 -1.39 0.45 -12.06
N GLN A 378 -2.34 0.06 -12.91
CA GLN A 378 -2.78 -1.33 -13.06
C GLN A 378 -1.70 -2.15 -13.77
N SER A 379 -1.60 -3.43 -13.42
CA SER A 379 -0.76 -4.37 -14.18
C SER A 379 -1.22 -4.43 -15.65
N PRO A 380 -0.34 -4.71 -16.62
CA PRO A 380 -0.66 -4.64 -18.04
C PRO A 380 -1.94 -5.41 -18.45
N GLU A 381 -2.18 -6.59 -17.86
CA GLU A 381 -3.36 -7.42 -18.11
C GLU A 381 -4.66 -6.88 -17.52
N HIS A 382 -4.59 -5.88 -16.62
CA HIS A 382 -5.75 -5.29 -15.94
C HIS A 382 -6.03 -3.84 -16.36
N ARG A 383 -5.14 -3.22 -17.13
CA ARG A 383 -5.35 -1.89 -17.70
C ARG A 383 -6.61 -1.83 -18.55
N SER A 384 -7.21 -0.65 -18.60
CA SER A 384 -8.29 -0.41 -19.54
C SER A 384 -7.72 -0.50 -20.96
N LYS A 385 -8.32 -1.32 -21.81
CA LYS A 385 -8.02 -1.27 -23.24
C LYS A 385 -8.91 -0.15 -23.79
N PRO A 386 -8.38 0.83 -24.53
CA PRO A 386 -9.22 1.73 -25.30
C PRO A 386 -9.95 0.87 -26.33
N ALA A 387 -11.21 0.56 -26.04
CA ALA A 387 -12.02 -0.32 -26.84
C ALA A 387 -13.37 0.36 -27.05
N ASP A 388 -13.48 1.07 -28.18
CA ASP A 388 -14.74 1.36 -28.88
C ASP A 388 -15.32 0.04 -29.42
N ILE A 389 -15.60 -0.92 -28.54
CA ILE A 389 -16.42 -2.06 -28.90
C ILE A 389 -17.83 -1.70 -28.42
N ASP A 390 -18.61 -1.19 -29.37
CA ASP A 390 -20.07 -1.13 -29.33
C ASP A 390 -20.63 -2.56 -29.32
N ALA A 391 -20.31 -3.32 -28.27
CA ALA A 391 -20.73 -4.71 -28.07
C ALA A 391 -22.08 -4.72 -27.34
N GLY A 392 -23.12 -4.13 -27.96
CA GLY A 392 -24.52 -4.42 -27.64
C GLY A 392 -25.01 -4.09 -26.22
N GLY A 393 -24.20 -3.47 -25.36
CA GLY A 393 -24.55 -3.10 -23.98
C GLY A 393 -24.98 -4.28 -23.09
N ILE A 394 -25.21 -3.99 -21.81
CA ILE A 394 -25.98 -4.89 -20.93
C ILE A 394 -27.49 -4.73 -21.24
N PRO A 395 -28.35 -5.73 -20.93
CA PRO A 395 -29.79 -5.64 -21.18
C PRO A 395 -30.42 -4.37 -20.61
N LEU A 396 -31.35 -3.76 -21.35
CA LEU A 396 -32.19 -2.66 -20.87
C LEU A 396 -33.58 -3.19 -20.54
N ILE A 397 -34.01 -3.01 -19.30
CA ILE A 397 -35.29 -3.51 -18.78
C ILE A 397 -36.18 -2.34 -18.38
N ASP A 398 -37.42 -2.37 -18.84
CA ASP A 398 -38.46 -1.41 -18.45
C ASP A 398 -39.20 -1.94 -17.21
N LEU A 399 -39.04 -1.24 -16.08
CA LEU A 399 -39.69 -1.59 -14.82
C LEU A 399 -41.09 -1.01 -14.66
N ALA A 400 -41.68 -0.40 -15.69
CA ALA A 400 -43.04 0.13 -15.62
C ALA A 400 -44.07 -0.90 -15.10
N PRO A 401 -44.04 -2.20 -15.44
CA PRO A 401 -44.98 -3.20 -14.91
C PRO A 401 -44.83 -3.50 -13.41
N LEU A 402 -43.80 -2.98 -12.72
CA LEU A 402 -43.50 -3.29 -11.32
C LEU A 402 -44.63 -2.91 -10.33
N HIS A 403 -45.47 -1.93 -10.69
CA HIS A 403 -46.65 -1.54 -9.90
C HIS A 403 -47.77 -2.59 -9.92
N LEU A 404 -47.72 -3.56 -10.84
CA LEU A 404 -48.69 -4.65 -10.98
C LEU A 404 -48.26 -5.93 -10.26
N LEU A 405 -47.05 -5.96 -9.68
CA LEU A 405 -46.44 -7.18 -9.12
C LEU A 405 -47.25 -7.81 -7.97
N ASP A 406 -48.03 -7.02 -7.24
CA ASP A 406 -48.88 -7.51 -6.13
C ASP A 406 -50.28 -7.97 -6.58
N GLN A 407 -50.57 -8.00 -7.88
CA GLN A 407 -51.85 -8.51 -8.41
C GLN A 407 -51.83 -10.04 -8.47
N GLU A 408 -52.94 -10.66 -8.06
CA GLU A 408 -53.13 -12.10 -8.12
C GLU A 408 -54.34 -12.47 -9.02
N PRO A 409 -54.14 -13.23 -10.11
CA PRO A 409 -52.87 -13.76 -10.63
C PRO A 409 -51.98 -12.65 -11.25
N PRO A 410 -50.65 -12.87 -11.36
CA PRO A 410 -49.74 -11.90 -11.97
C PRO A 410 -50.12 -11.67 -13.45
N PRO A 411 -50.24 -10.40 -13.90
CA PRO A 411 -50.51 -10.09 -15.30
C PRO A 411 -49.38 -10.58 -16.23
N PRO A 412 -49.67 -10.86 -17.52
CA PRO A 412 -48.66 -11.28 -18.49
C PRO A 412 -47.45 -10.35 -18.60
N GLU A 413 -47.64 -9.05 -18.38
CA GLU A 413 -46.58 -8.04 -18.37
C GLU A 413 -45.59 -8.25 -17.20
N VAL A 414 -46.09 -8.69 -16.05
CA VAL A 414 -45.26 -9.04 -14.88
C VAL A 414 -44.51 -10.34 -15.14
N GLU A 415 -45.16 -11.35 -15.73
CA GLU A 415 -44.49 -12.60 -16.10
C GLU A 415 -43.35 -12.36 -17.10
N ALA A 416 -43.58 -11.51 -18.11
CA ALA A 416 -42.57 -11.11 -19.06
C ALA A 416 -41.41 -10.35 -18.38
N LEU A 417 -41.71 -9.44 -17.45
CA LEU A 417 -40.70 -8.72 -16.68
C LEU A 417 -39.85 -9.66 -15.82
N VAL A 418 -40.48 -10.61 -15.12
CA VAL A 418 -39.80 -11.66 -14.33
C VAL A 418 -38.87 -12.47 -15.23
N ALA A 419 -39.32 -12.87 -16.43
CA ALA A 419 -38.49 -13.61 -17.38
C ALA A 419 -37.28 -12.79 -17.88
N GLN A 420 -37.47 -11.50 -18.18
CA GLN A 420 -36.40 -10.60 -18.61
C GLN A 420 -35.34 -10.40 -17.52
N VAL A 421 -35.77 -10.14 -16.29
CA VAL A 421 -34.85 -10.00 -15.14
C VAL A 421 -34.10 -11.31 -14.90
N GLY A 422 -34.80 -12.45 -14.90
CA GLY A 422 -34.17 -13.76 -14.76
C GLY A 422 -33.15 -14.07 -15.86
N ALA A 423 -33.39 -13.63 -17.10
CA ALA A 423 -32.44 -13.76 -18.20
C ALA A 423 -31.21 -12.88 -18.01
N ALA A 424 -31.40 -11.61 -17.66
CA ALA A 424 -30.29 -10.70 -17.40
C ALA A 424 -29.40 -11.18 -16.23
N CYS A 425 -30.00 -11.64 -15.13
CA CYS A 425 -29.26 -12.18 -13.98
C CYS A 425 -28.44 -13.43 -14.33
N ARG A 426 -28.92 -14.27 -15.25
CA ARG A 426 -28.25 -15.50 -15.68
C ARG A 426 -27.15 -15.26 -16.71
N GLU A 427 -27.41 -14.40 -17.70
CA GLU A 427 -26.56 -14.25 -18.88
C GLU A 427 -25.52 -13.14 -18.72
N TRP A 428 -25.82 -12.15 -17.87
CA TRP A 428 -24.97 -10.98 -17.67
C TRP A 428 -24.63 -10.71 -16.21
N GLY A 429 -25.51 -11.07 -15.27
CA GLY A 429 -25.44 -10.60 -13.89
C GLY A 429 -25.69 -9.09 -13.73
N PHE A 430 -26.01 -8.39 -14.83
CA PHE A 430 -26.15 -6.95 -14.95
C PHE A 430 -27.31 -6.59 -15.89
N PHE A 431 -28.00 -5.48 -15.63
CA PHE A 431 -28.91 -4.82 -16.57
C PHE A 431 -29.07 -3.33 -16.24
N GLN A 432 -29.52 -2.53 -17.21
CA GLN A 432 -30.01 -1.17 -16.99
C GLN A 432 -31.52 -1.21 -16.78
N ALA A 433 -32.04 -0.37 -15.88
CA ALA A 433 -33.44 -0.28 -15.52
C ALA A 433 -33.96 1.14 -15.74
N VAL A 434 -35.04 1.27 -16.52
CA VAL A 434 -35.79 2.53 -16.73
C VAL A 434 -37.19 2.39 -16.16
N ASN A 435 -37.90 3.51 -15.99
CA ASN A 435 -39.24 3.56 -15.37
C ASN A 435 -39.29 2.85 -14.00
N HIS A 436 -38.20 2.97 -13.24
CA HIS A 436 -37.93 2.29 -11.97
C HIS A 436 -38.75 2.78 -10.77
N GLY A 437 -39.66 3.73 -10.95
CA GLY A 437 -40.55 4.23 -9.89
C GLY A 437 -39.93 5.21 -8.88
N VAL A 438 -38.60 5.28 -8.74
CA VAL A 438 -37.94 6.32 -7.93
C VAL A 438 -38.28 7.73 -8.44
N PRO A 439 -38.83 8.64 -7.61
CA PRO A 439 -39.24 9.96 -8.08
C PRO A 439 -38.08 10.82 -8.57
N PRO A 440 -38.21 11.55 -9.70
CA PRO A 440 -37.14 12.38 -10.25
C PRO A 440 -36.57 13.41 -9.26
N GLY A 441 -37.43 14.04 -8.45
CA GLY A 441 -37.00 15.03 -7.47
C GLY A 441 -36.07 14.47 -6.37
N VAL A 442 -36.20 13.18 -6.03
CA VAL A 442 -35.28 12.50 -5.09
C VAL A 442 -33.89 12.42 -5.72
N MET A 443 -33.82 12.00 -6.98
CA MET A 443 -32.57 11.89 -7.74
C MET A 443 -31.91 13.26 -7.94
N GLU A 444 -32.67 14.29 -8.29
CA GLU A 444 -32.17 15.66 -8.45
C GLU A 444 -31.52 16.19 -7.17
N ARG A 445 -32.19 16.02 -6.01
CA ARG A 445 -31.64 16.42 -4.71
C ARG A 445 -30.39 15.63 -4.35
N ALA A 446 -30.39 14.31 -4.57
CA ALA A 446 -29.24 13.46 -4.30
C ALA A 446 -28.03 13.87 -5.16
N TRP A 447 -28.22 14.08 -6.46
CA TRP A 447 -27.16 14.55 -7.35
C TRP A 447 -26.63 15.93 -6.96
N ALA A 448 -27.51 16.87 -6.63
CA ALA A 448 -27.11 18.20 -6.18
C ALA A 448 -26.29 18.15 -4.88
N ALA A 449 -26.71 17.34 -3.91
CA ALA A 449 -26.01 17.15 -2.65
C ALA A 449 -24.64 16.49 -2.85
N SER A 450 -24.56 15.41 -3.65
CA SER A 450 -23.31 14.71 -3.94
C SER A 450 -22.29 15.62 -4.64
N LYS A 451 -22.69 16.28 -5.73
CA LYS A 451 -21.82 17.22 -6.46
C LYS A 451 -21.43 18.43 -5.60
N GLY A 452 -22.39 18.96 -4.83
CA GLY A 452 -22.15 20.06 -3.90
C GLY A 452 -21.12 19.73 -2.82
N PHE A 453 -21.14 18.50 -2.28
CA PHE A 453 -20.14 18.03 -1.32
C PHE A 453 -18.74 17.91 -1.95
N TYR A 454 -18.63 17.30 -3.14
CA TYR A 454 -17.34 17.13 -3.80
C TYR A 454 -16.73 18.44 -4.34
N ALA A 455 -17.56 19.46 -4.57
CA ALA A 455 -17.11 20.82 -4.90
C ALA A 455 -16.52 21.59 -3.71
N LEU A 456 -16.66 21.09 -2.47
CA LEU A 456 -16.06 21.74 -1.29
C LEU A 456 -14.52 21.62 -1.31
N PRO A 457 -13.82 22.57 -0.64
CA PRO A 457 -12.38 22.44 -0.43
C PRO A 457 -12.02 21.10 0.26
N PRO A 458 -10.88 20.47 -0.08
CA PRO A 458 -10.48 19.19 0.51
C PRO A 458 -10.46 19.18 2.05
N GLU A 459 -10.06 20.30 2.68
CA GLU A 459 -10.10 20.50 4.13
C GLU A 459 -11.51 20.30 4.72
N GLU A 460 -12.55 20.79 4.05
CA GLU A 460 -13.94 20.67 4.49
C GLU A 460 -14.45 19.24 4.32
N ARG A 461 -14.13 18.58 3.20
CA ARG A 461 -14.48 17.18 2.97
C ARG A 461 -13.83 16.26 4.02
N ARG A 462 -12.58 16.56 4.41
CA ARG A 462 -11.84 15.80 5.44
C ARG A 462 -12.37 15.98 6.88
N ARG A 463 -13.29 16.93 7.15
CA ARG A 463 -13.92 17.05 8.48
C ARG A 463 -14.80 15.88 8.85
N VAL A 464 -15.35 15.20 7.84
CA VAL A 464 -16.17 13.99 7.98
C VAL A 464 -15.42 12.77 7.48
N ARG A 465 -14.07 12.79 7.58
CA ARG A 465 -13.23 11.69 7.12
C ARG A 465 -13.46 10.46 8.00
N ARG A 466 -13.57 9.29 7.37
CA ARG A 466 -13.57 8.01 8.08
C ARG A 466 -12.24 7.76 8.80
N ASP A 467 -12.28 7.03 9.91
CA ASP A 467 -11.10 6.66 10.70
C ASP A 467 -11.06 5.14 10.98
N GLU A 468 -10.16 4.68 11.87
CA GLU A 468 -10.03 3.25 12.20
C GLU A 468 -11.19 2.72 13.06
N VAL A 469 -11.99 3.61 13.67
CA VAL A 469 -13.11 3.28 14.56
C VAL A 469 -14.44 3.41 13.81
N ASN A 470 -14.66 4.54 13.11
CA ASN A 470 -15.83 4.78 12.29
C ASN A 470 -15.47 4.73 10.79
N PRO A 471 -15.87 3.66 10.08
CA PRO A 471 -15.56 3.47 8.68
C PRO A 471 -16.48 4.24 7.71
N LEU A 472 -17.38 5.07 8.23
CA LEU A 472 -18.31 5.89 7.46
C LEU A 472 -17.75 7.31 7.26
N GLY A 473 -18.16 7.97 6.19
CA GLY A 473 -17.72 9.31 5.81
C GLY A 473 -16.73 9.32 4.64
N TYR A 474 -15.96 10.39 4.53
CA TYR A 474 -15.12 10.71 3.38
C TYR A 474 -13.78 9.96 3.38
N TYR A 475 -13.30 9.56 2.19
CA TYR A 475 -11.97 8.99 2.00
C TYR A 475 -11.47 9.10 0.55
N GLU A 476 -10.15 9.22 0.38
CA GLU A 476 -9.52 9.55 -0.91
C GLU A 476 -8.40 8.59 -1.32
N ALA A 477 -8.27 7.44 -0.65
CA ALA A 477 -7.14 6.51 -0.86
C ALA A 477 -7.58 5.03 -0.85
N GLU A 478 -8.76 4.71 -1.36
CA GLU A 478 -9.22 3.30 -1.44
C GLU A 478 -8.33 2.48 -2.36
N ASN A 479 -8.19 1.19 -2.04
CA ASN A 479 -7.50 0.24 -2.89
C ASN A 479 -8.47 -0.86 -3.33
N THR A 480 -8.38 -1.25 -4.59
CA THR A 480 -9.01 -2.47 -5.09
C THR A 480 -7.92 -3.46 -5.49
N LYS A 481 -7.94 -4.66 -4.89
CA LYS A 481 -6.91 -5.70 -5.10
C LYS A 481 -5.48 -5.14 -4.99
N ASN A 482 -5.23 -4.36 -3.94
CA ASN A 482 -3.95 -3.73 -3.61
C ASN A 482 -3.43 -2.67 -4.63
N VAL A 483 -4.27 -2.18 -5.55
CA VAL A 483 -3.95 -1.03 -6.41
C VAL A 483 -4.82 0.16 -6.01
N ARG A 484 -4.26 1.38 -5.93
CA ARG A 484 -5.02 2.57 -5.54
C ARG A 484 -6.01 2.92 -6.64
N ASP A 485 -7.25 3.14 -6.23
CA ASP A 485 -8.33 3.56 -7.10
C ASP A 485 -8.23 5.06 -7.38
N TRP A 486 -8.40 5.48 -8.64
CA TRP A 486 -8.44 6.90 -9.03
C TRP A 486 -9.82 7.51 -8.71
N LYS A 487 -10.16 7.56 -7.41
CA LYS A 487 -11.42 8.09 -6.90
C LYS A 487 -11.30 8.59 -5.47
N GLU A 488 -12.30 9.37 -5.09
CA GLU A 488 -12.65 9.68 -3.71
C GLU A 488 -14.10 9.24 -3.43
N VAL A 489 -14.38 8.91 -2.17
CA VAL A 489 -15.64 8.31 -1.74
C VAL A 489 -16.21 8.97 -0.48
N PHE A 490 -17.52 8.86 -0.31
CA PHE A 490 -18.23 9.16 0.93
C PHE A 490 -19.22 8.03 1.21
N ASP A 491 -19.05 7.34 2.34
CA ASP A 491 -19.86 6.18 2.74
C ASP A 491 -20.84 6.52 3.86
N PHE A 492 -22.09 6.06 3.76
CA PHE A 492 -23.06 6.14 4.84
C PHE A 492 -24.00 4.93 4.85
N VAL A 493 -24.39 4.47 6.04
CA VAL A 493 -25.36 3.38 6.20
C VAL A 493 -26.77 3.86 5.91
N ALA A 494 -27.60 2.99 5.32
CA ALA A 494 -28.98 3.31 4.97
C ALA A 494 -29.86 3.55 6.21
N TYR A 495 -29.55 2.85 7.31
CA TYR A 495 -30.18 3.01 8.63
C TYR A 495 -29.16 3.51 9.64
N ASP A 496 -29.50 4.54 10.41
CA ASP A 496 -28.63 5.16 11.41
C ASP A 496 -29.36 5.19 12.78
N PRO A 497 -28.82 4.53 13.82
CA PRO A 497 -27.60 3.71 13.81
C PRO A 497 -27.73 2.41 13.00
N ALA A 498 -26.59 1.90 12.53
CA ALA A 498 -26.48 0.53 12.01
C ALA A 498 -25.63 -0.34 12.93
N VAL A 499 -26.03 -1.60 13.10
CA VAL A 499 -25.23 -2.60 13.81
C VAL A 499 -24.42 -3.40 12.80
N ILE A 500 -23.09 -3.30 12.87
CA ILE A 500 -22.20 -4.04 11.98
C ILE A 500 -21.22 -4.94 12.75
N PRO A 501 -20.78 -6.05 12.14
CA PRO A 501 -19.73 -6.89 12.67
C PRO A 501 -18.34 -6.27 12.41
N ILE A 502 -17.51 -6.19 13.45
CA ILE A 502 -16.09 -5.83 13.36
C ILE A 502 -15.18 -6.91 13.96
N PRO A 503 -13.90 -6.97 13.54
CA PRO A 503 -12.91 -7.85 14.18
C PRO A 503 -12.75 -7.57 15.69
N SER A 504 -12.66 -8.63 16.50
CA SER A 504 -12.25 -8.58 17.91
C SER A 504 -11.47 -9.84 18.27
N GLU A 505 -10.61 -9.76 19.30
CA GLU A 505 -9.98 -10.96 19.88
C GLU A 505 -11.08 -11.94 20.30
N GLY A 506 -11.05 -13.16 19.75
CA GLY A 506 -12.03 -14.21 20.02
C GLY A 506 -13.27 -14.28 19.11
N GLY A 507 -13.41 -13.44 18.07
CA GLY A 507 -14.48 -13.60 17.07
C GLY A 507 -14.96 -12.30 16.39
N VAL A 508 -16.28 -12.11 16.38
CA VAL A 508 -16.98 -10.92 15.83
C VAL A 508 -17.56 -10.11 16.98
N LYS A 509 -17.19 -8.84 17.06
CA LYS A 509 -17.83 -7.87 17.95
C LYS A 509 -18.81 -7.03 17.14
N LEU A 510 -20.03 -6.87 17.64
CA LEU A 510 -21.00 -5.95 17.05
C LEU A 510 -20.71 -4.54 17.56
N ILE A 511 -20.65 -3.58 16.65
CA ILE A 511 -20.60 -2.16 16.99
C ILE A 511 -21.77 -1.43 16.36
N GLU A 512 -22.17 -0.38 17.05
CA GLU A 512 -23.11 0.61 16.54
C GLU A 512 -22.34 1.67 15.76
N LEU A 513 -22.72 1.89 14.50
CA LEU A 513 -22.16 2.93 13.65
C LEU A 513 -23.17 4.05 13.41
N HIS A 514 -22.66 5.27 13.47
CA HIS A 514 -23.40 6.49 13.12
C HIS A 514 -22.80 7.17 11.91
N ASN A 515 -23.68 7.71 11.06
CA ASN A 515 -23.28 8.41 9.85
C ASN A 515 -22.60 9.76 10.17
N GLN A 516 -21.53 10.06 9.45
CA GLN A 516 -20.77 11.31 9.58
C GLN A 516 -21.26 12.37 8.59
N TRP A 517 -22.38 13.02 8.89
CA TRP A 517 -23.00 13.99 7.98
C TRP A 517 -22.20 15.31 7.91
N PRO A 518 -21.88 15.82 6.70
CA PRO A 518 -21.25 17.12 6.56
C PRO A 518 -22.24 18.25 6.86
N GLN A 519 -21.74 19.37 7.37
CA GLN A 519 -22.55 20.58 7.63
C GLN A 519 -22.86 21.37 6.34
N SER A 520 -22.17 21.05 5.25
CA SER A 520 -22.37 21.66 3.93
C SER A 520 -22.22 20.59 2.85
N PRO A 521 -23.00 20.64 1.75
CA PRO A 521 -24.09 21.59 1.51
C PRO A 521 -25.28 21.39 2.47
N SER A 522 -26.07 22.46 2.67
CA SER A 522 -27.30 22.36 3.47
C SER A 522 -28.28 21.36 2.84
N GLY A 523 -28.96 20.56 3.66
CA GLY A 523 -29.89 19.53 3.17
C GLY A 523 -29.22 18.22 2.73
N PHE A 524 -27.90 18.07 2.90
CA PHE A 524 -27.17 16.88 2.44
C PHE A 524 -27.70 15.60 3.08
N LYS A 525 -27.87 15.59 4.40
CA LYS A 525 -28.39 14.43 5.14
C LYS A 525 -29.77 14.03 4.63
N GLU A 526 -30.67 14.99 4.53
CA GLU A 526 -32.06 14.77 4.12
C GLU A 526 -32.14 14.19 2.70
N ALA A 527 -31.39 14.76 1.75
CA ALA A 527 -31.33 14.27 0.38
C ALA A 527 -30.77 12.84 0.30
N MET A 528 -29.71 12.55 1.05
CA MET A 528 -29.07 11.23 1.07
C MET A 528 -29.94 10.16 1.74
N THR A 529 -30.63 10.50 2.84
CA THR A 529 -31.58 9.59 3.50
C THR A 529 -32.78 9.29 2.61
N GLU A 530 -33.33 10.31 1.92
CA GLU A 530 -34.44 10.10 0.99
C GLU A 530 -34.06 9.21 -0.20
N TYR A 531 -32.85 9.41 -0.74
CA TYR A 531 -32.29 8.55 -1.80
C TYR A 531 -32.11 7.11 -1.34
N ALA A 532 -31.48 6.89 -0.17
CA ALA A 532 -31.26 5.55 0.37
C ALA A 532 -32.57 4.79 0.56
N LYS A 533 -33.61 5.46 1.08
CA LYS A 533 -34.95 4.87 1.25
C LYS A 533 -35.59 4.49 -0.09
N ALA A 534 -35.55 5.37 -1.08
CA ALA A 534 -36.12 5.08 -2.39
C ALA A 534 -35.37 3.94 -3.13
N ALA A 535 -34.04 3.88 -2.97
CA ALA A 535 -33.23 2.80 -3.51
C ALA A 535 -33.53 1.46 -2.82
N GLU A 536 -33.73 1.46 -1.49
CA GLU A 536 -34.13 0.26 -0.74
C GLU A 536 -35.50 -0.27 -1.17
N GLU A 537 -36.50 0.60 -1.31
CA GLU A 537 -37.83 0.22 -1.79
C GLU A 537 -37.74 -0.47 -3.16
N LEU A 538 -36.94 0.10 -4.07
CA LEU A 538 -36.66 -0.52 -5.37
C LEU A 538 -35.90 -1.85 -5.22
N ALA A 539 -34.94 -1.95 -4.31
CA ALA A 539 -34.16 -3.17 -4.08
C ALA A 539 -35.03 -4.35 -3.66
N PHE A 540 -36.01 -4.14 -2.77
CA PHE A 540 -36.98 -5.18 -2.40
C PHE A 540 -37.80 -5.65 -3.61
N ARG A 541 -38.28 -4.73 -4.45
CA ARG A 541 -39.05 -5.11 -5.65
C ARG A 541 -38.22 -5.88 -6.67
N LEU A 542 -36.95 -5.50 -6.85
CA LEU A 542 -36.02 -6.25 -7.69
C LEU A 542 -35.73 -7.64 -7.10
N LEU A 543 -35.62 -7.75 -5.78
CA LEU A 543 -35.44 -9.03 -5.08
C LEU A 543 -36.65 -9.96 -5.27
N GLU A 544 -37.87 -9.41 -5.26
CA GLU A 544 -39.10 -10.15 -5.56
C GLU A 544 -39.10 -10.68 -7.00
N LEU A 545 -38.73 -9.86 -7.99
CA LEU A 545 -38.59 -10.31 -9.38
C LEU A 545 -37.54 -11.42 -9.54
N ILE A 546 -36.40 -11.30 -8.86
CA ILE A 546 -35.33 -12.31 -8.85
C ILE A 546 -35.85 -13.62 -8.24
N ALA A 547 -36.54 -13.56 -7.09
CA ALA A 547 -37.11 -14.73 -6.45
C ALA A 547 -38.14 -15.44 -7.34
N LEU A 548 -39.08 -14.69 -7.93
CA LEU A 548 -40.07 -15.23 -8.87
C LEU A 548 -39.41 -15.87 -10.09
N SER A 549 -38.35 -15.26 -10.63
CA SER A 549 -37.64 -15.82 -11.79
C SER A 549 -36.87 -17.12 -11.50
N LEU A 550 -36.66 -17.44 -10.22
CA LEU A 550 -36.14 -18.71 -9.72
C LEU A 550 -37.26 -19.71 -9.37
N ASN A 551 -38.53 -19.36 -9.62
CA ASN A 551 -39.74 -20.09 -9.19
C ASN A 551 -39.89 -20.18 -7.66
N LEU A 552 -39.47 -19.14 -6.94
CA LEU A 552 -39.68 -19.00 -5.49
C LEU A 552 -40.83 -18.03 -5.22
N PRO A 553 -41.44 -18.07 -4.02
CA PRO A 553 -42.36 -17.01 -3.59
C PRO A 553 -41.66 -15.64 -3.67
N GLY A 554 -42.34 -14.60 -4.17
CA GLY A 554 -41.71 -13.28 -4.39
C GLY A 554 -41.01 -12.75 -3.14
N LYS A 555 -41.66 -12.85 -1.97
CA LYS A 555 -41.10 -12.35 -0.70
C LYS A 555 -40.13 -13.30 -0.01
N ARG A 556 -39.73 -14.40 -0.64
CA ARG A 556 -38.92 -15.47 -0.04
C ARG A 556 -37.62 -14.98 0.59
N LEU A 557 -37.01 -13.94 0.01
CA LEU A 557 -35.72 -13.42 0.43
C LEU A 557 -35.80 -12.26 1.45
N HIS A 558 -37.00 -11.75 1.76
CA HIS A 558 -37.16 -10.54 2.59
C HIS A 558 -36.61 -10.71 4.00
N ASP A 559 -36.79 -11.89 4.59
CA ASP A 559 -36.38 -12.15 5.99
C ASP A 559 -34.88 -12.00 6.23
N PHE A 560 -34.05 -12.11 5.18
CA PHE A 560 -32.61 -11.88 5.28
C PHE A 560 -32.26 -10.40 5.52
N PHE A 561 -33.18 -9.45 5.34
CA PHE A 561 -32.91 -8.00 5.34
C PHE A 561 -33.53 -7.24 6.52
N LYS A 562 -34.17 -7.91 7.49
CA LYS A 562 -34.82 -7.27 8.64
C LYS A 562 -33.89 -6.34 9.44
N ASP A 563 -32.63 -6.73 9.60
CA ASP A 563 -31.57 -5.94 10.26
C ASP A 563 -30.41 -5.68 9.28
N GLN A 564 -30.75 -5.25 8.05
CA GLN A 564 -29.80 -5.13 6.95
C GLN A 564 -28.56 -4.28 7.26
N THR A 565 -27.46 -4.63 6.60
CA THR A 565 -26.16 -3.91 6.70
C THR A 565 -25.89 -3.05 5.46
N SER A 566 -26.95 -2.59 4.79
CA SER A 566 -26.88 -1.84 3.54
C SER A 566 -26.33 -0.43 3.73
N PHE A 567 -25.61 0.04 2.71
CA PHE A 567 -24.98 1.34 2.71
C PHE A 567 -24.98 1.94 1.32
N VAL A 568 -24.88 3.27 1.28
CA VAL A 568 -24.69 4.04 0.06
C VAL A 568 -23.25 4.54 0.03
N ARG A 569 -22.68 4.53 -1.16
CA ARG A 569 -21.39 5.16 -1.44
C ARG A 569 -21.59 6.22 -2.50
N LEU A 570 -21.08 7.41 -2.26
CA LEU A 570 -20.95 8.45 -3.28
C LEU A 570 -19.54 8.39 -3.81
N ASN A 571 -19.33 8.12 -5.10
CA ASN A 571 -18.01 8.13 -5.72
C ASN A 571 -17.84 9.40 -6.57
N HIS A 572 -16.67 10.02 -6.47
CA HIS A 572 -16.20 11.07 -7.38
C HIS A 572 -14.86 10.65 -7.99
N TYR A 573 -14.80 10.65 -9.32
CA TYR A 573 -13.61 10.31 -10.09
C TYR A 573 -13.11 11.58 -10.77
N PRO A 574 -12.03 12.21 -10.28
CA PRO A 574 -11.49 13.40 -10.93
C PRO A 574 -10.86 13.06 -12.29
N PRO A 575 -10.68 14.04 -13.19
CA PRO A 575 -10.00 13.81 -14.46
C PRO A 575 -8.61 13.19 -14.25
N CYS A 576 -8.29 12.14 -15.01
CA CYS A 576 -7.08 11.34 -14.86
C CYS A 576 -6.08 11.65 -15.98
N PRO A 577 -4.86 12.13 -15.71
CA PRO A 577 -3.88 12.42 -16.76
C PRO A 577 -3.34 11.18 -17.49
N SER A 578 -3.59 9.97 -16.99
CA SER A 578 -3.16 8.71 -17.62
C SER A 578 -4.26 7.64 -17.50
N PRO A 579 -5.40 7.80 -18.19
CA PRO A 579 -6.56 6.93 -18.05
C PRO A 579 -6.31 5.50 -18.57
N ASP A 580 -5.29 5.31 -19.41
CA ASP A 580 -4.87 3.98 -19.88
C ASP A 580 -4.07 3.19 -18.83
N LEU A 581 -3.54 3.88 -17.80
CA LEU A 581 -2.73 3.26 -16.76
C LEU A 581 -3.52 3.00 -15.47
N ALA A 582 -4.54 3.79 -15.19
CA ALA A 582 -5.33 3.70 -13.96
C ALA A 582 -6.77 3.31 -14.18
N LEU A 583 -7.39 2.81 -13.11
CA LEU A 583 -8.82 2.60 -13.02
C LEU A 583 -9.36 3.45 -11.87
N GLY A 584 -10.58 3.93 -12.05
CA GLY A 584 -11.35 4.56 -10.99
C GLY A 584 -11.76 3.56 -9.93
N VAL A 585 -12.04 2.32 -10.34
CA VAL A 585 -12.17 1.16 -9.44
C VAL A 585 -11.57 -0.05 -10.15
N GLY A 586 -10.65 -0.75 -9.49
CA GLY A 586 -10.11 -2.02 -9.99
C GLY A 586 -11.18 -3.09 -10.24
N ARG A 587 -10.80 -4.21 -10.87
CA ARG A 587 -11.73 -5.31 -11.13
C ARG A 587 -12.19 -5.99 -9.84
N HIS A 588 -13.51 -6.16 -9.68
CA HIS A 588 -14.09 -6.78 -8.50
C HIS A 588 -15.47 -7.40 -8.79
N LYS A 589 -16.00 -8.13 -7.80
CA LYS A 589 -17.38 -8.58 -7.72
C LYS A 589 -17.99 -8.00 -6.45
N ASP A 590 -19.29 -7.69 -6.49
CA ASP A 590 -19.99 -7.17 -5.32
C ASP A 590 -20.35 -8.29 -4.35
N GLY A 591 -20.15 -8.02 -3.06
CA GLY A 591 -20.44 -8.99 -2.01
C GLY A 591 -21.90 -9.09 -1.64
N GLY A 592 -22.68 -8.04 -1.85
CA GLY A 592 -24.08 -7.96 -1.44
C GLY A 592 -25.02 -8.87 -2.23
N ALA A 593 -26.32 -8.67 -2.02
CA ALA A 593 -27.35 -9.33 -2.84
C ALA A 593 -27.54 -8.60 -4.17
N ILE A 594 -27.79 -7.29 -4.12
CA ILE A 594 -28.05 -6.43 -5.28
C ILE A 594 -27.33 -5.10 -5.09
N THR A 595 -26.75 -4.57 -6.15
CA THR A 595 -26.28 -3.18 -6.20
C THR A 595 -27.16 -2.38 -7.15
N ILE A 596 -27.61 -1.20 -6.70
CA ILE A 596 -28.37 -0.24 -7.51
C ILE A 596 -27.49 0.98 -7.73
N LEU A 597 -26.99 1.15 -8.95
CA LEU A 597 -26.02 2.17 -9.30
C LEU A 597 -26.66 3.29 -10.11
N ALA A 598 -26.76 4.47 -9.52
CA ALA A 598 -26.93 5.72 -10.26
C ALA A 598 -25.57 6.20 -10.79
N GLN A 599 -25.49 6.58 -12.07
CA GLN A 599 -24.31 7.19 -12.66
C GLN A 599 -24.69 8.42 -13.49
N ASP A 600 -23.70 9.27 -13.76
CA ASP A 600 -23.85 10.40 -14.69
C ASP A 600 -23.62 10.00 -16.16
N GLU A 601 -23.69 11.00 -17.04
CA GLU A 601 -23.52 10.84 -18.49
C GLU A 601 -22.06 10.61 -18.94
N VAL A 602 -21.08 10.65 -18.02
CA VAL A 602 -19.67 10.41 -18.38
C VAL A 602 -19.42 8.91 -18.55
N GLY A 603 -20.14 8.07 -17.83
CA GLY A 603 -19.98 6.61 -17.90
C GLY A 603 -18.61 6.15 -17.42
N GLY A 604 -18.19 4.93 -17.80
CA GLY A 604 -16.88 4.37 -17.42
C GLY A 604 -16.95 3.00 -16.75
N LEU A 605 -18.14 2.53 -16.36
CA LEU A 605 -18.32 1.16 -15.90
C LEU A 605 -18.06 0.18 -17.06
N ASP A 606 -17.17 -0.77 -16.84
CA ASP A 606 -16.95 -1.93 -17.72
C ASP A 606 -17.42 -3.20 -17.00
N VAL A 607 -18.25 -4.00 -17.66
CA VAL A 607 -18.75 -5.29 -17.17
C VAL A 607 -18.11 -6.42 -17.96
N LYS A 608 -17.62 -7.45 -17.28
CA LYS A 608 -17.08 -8.64 -17.93
C LYS A 608 -18.23 -9.57 -18.31
N ARG A 609 -18.50 -9.71 -19.61
CA ARG A 609 -19.58 -10.53 -20.13
C ARG A 609 -19.34 -12.00 -19.82
N LEU A 610 -20.36 -12.71 -19.32
CA LEU A 610 -20.23 -14.08 -18.86
C LEU A 610 -20.01 -15.09 -20.00
N SER A 611 -20.54 -14.81 -21.20
CA SER A 611 -20.50 -15.76 -22.32
C SER A 611 -19.10 -15.96 -22.92
N ASP A 612 -18.26 -14.93 -22.91
CA ASP A 612 -16.93 -14.97 -23.53
C ASP A 612 -15.82 -14.29 -22.70
N GLY A 613 -16.15 -13.70 -21.56
CA GLY A 613 -15.18 -13.06 -20.67
C GLY A 613 -14.69 -11.70 -21.14
N GLU A 614 -15.28 -11.13 -22.20
CA GLU A 614 -14.88 -9.82 -22.75
C GLU A 614 -15.39 -8.67 -21.90
N TRP A 615 -14.62 -7.58 -21.84
CA TRP A 615 -15.00 -6.35 -21.14
C TRP A 615 -15.92 -5.50 -22.02
N VAL A 616 -17.10 -5.17 -21.53
CA VAL A 616 -18.12 -4.37 -22.23
C VAL A 616 -18.35 -3.06 -21.47
N ARG A 617 -18.13 -1.92 -22.14
CA ARG A 617 -18.45 -0.60 -21.60
C ARG A 617 -19.96 -0.42 -21.51
N VAL A 618 -20.47 -0.08 -20.33
CA VAL A 618 -21.88 0.26 -20.14
C VAL A 618 -22.11 1.70 -20.55
N LYS A 619 -22.92 1.90 -21.59
CA LYS A 619 -23.33 3.23 -22.06
C LYS A 619 -24.36 3.83 -21.08
N PRO A 620 -24.13 5.05 -20.57
CA PRO A 620 -25.11 5.74 -19.73
C PRO A 620 -26.45 5.94 -20.45
N ILE A 621 -27.54 5.71 -19.71
CA ILE A 621 -28.90 6.04 -20.12
C ILE A 621 -29.45 7.06 -19.10
N PRO A 622 -29.94 8.23 -19.54
CA PRO A 622 -30.55 9.21 -18.65
C PRO A 622 -31.72 8.61 -17.87
N ASN A 623 -31.87 9.01 -16.60
CA ASN A 623 -32.95 8.55 -15.71
C ASN A 623 -33.06 7.02 -15.63
N SER A 624 -31.92 6.35 -15.49
CA SER A 624 -31.84 4.90 -15.32
C SER A 624 -30.95 4.53 -14.14
N PHE A 625 -31.11 3.30 -13.66
CA PHE A 625 -30.16 2.65 -12.77
C PHE A 625 -29.46 1.50 -13.49
N ILE A 626 -28.20 1.24 -13.15
CA ILE A 626 -27.56 -0.03 -13.45
C ILE A 626 -27.76 -0.94 -12.24
N ILE A 627 -28.24 -2.16 -12.49
CA ILE A 627 -28.51 -3.17 -11.49
C ILE A 627 -27.55 -4.34 -11.70
N ASN A 628 -26.94 -4.83 -10.63
CA ASN A 628 -26.24 -6.12 -10.67
C ASN A 628 -26.55 -7.00 -9.48
N VAL A 629 -26.52 -8.31 -9.72
CA VAL A 629 -26.55 -9.31 -8.67
C VAL A 629 -25.14 -9.48 -8.10
N GLY A 630 -25.05 -9.61 -6.79
CA GLY A 630 -23.80 -9.89 -6.10
C GLY A 630 -23.64 -11.35 -5.73
N ASP A 631 -22.52 -11.62 -5.05
CA ASP A 631 -22.06 -12.94 -4.66
C ASP A 631 -23.12 -13.73 -3.83
N LEU A 632 -23.95 -13.05 -3.04
CA LEU A 632 -25.00 -13.69 -2.23
C LEU A 632 -26.09 -14.32 -3.11
N VAL A 633 -26.55 -13.62 -4.14
CA VAL A 633 -27.57 -14.14 -5.05
C VAL A 633 -27.01 -15.30 -5.88
N GLN A 634 -25.74 -15.26 -6.26
CA GLN A 634 -25.08 -16.39 -6.91
C GLN A 634 -25.07 -17.65 -6.01
N VAL A 635 -24.72 -17.50 -4.73
CA VAL A 635 -24.73 -18.61 -3.77
C VAL A 635 -26.14 -19.11 -3.49
N TRP A 636 -27.09 -18.21 -3.18
CA TRP A 636 -28.50 -18.56 -2.94
C TRP A 636 -29.13 -19.30 -4.13
N SER A 637 -28.83 -18.85 -5.35
CA SER A 637 -29.35 -19.45 -6.58
C SER A 637 -28.61 -20.73 -7.02
N ASN A 638 -27.56 -21.15 -6.30
CA ASN A 638 -26.75 -22.32 -6.59
C ASN A 638 -26.13 -22.29 -8.01
N ASP A 639 -25.52 -21.15 -8.39
CA ASP A 639 -24.97 -20.85 -9.73
C ASP A 639 -26.02 -20.76 -10.86
N ARG A 640 -27.32 -20.59 -10.57
CA ARG A 640 -28.29 -20.27 -11.62
C ARG A 640 -28.14 -18.83 -12.11
N TYR A 641 -27.72 -17.93 -11.23
CA TYR A 641 -27.28 -16.57 -11.54
C TYR A 641 -25.81 -16.41 -11.16
N GLU A 642 -25.11 -15.52 -11.86
CA GLU A 642 -23.69 -15.29 -11.65
C GLU A 642 -23.41 -13.80 -11.41
N SER A 643 -22.65 -13.53 -10.35
CA SER A 643 -22.10 -12.22 -10.01
C SER A 643 -20.98 -11.91 -10.99
N ALA A 644 -21.15 -10.90 -11.86
CA ALA A 644 -20.17 -10.59 -12.89
C ALA A 644 -19.04 -9.70 -12.36
N GLU A 645 -17.81 -9.99 -12.82
CA GLU A 645 -16.66 -9.14 -12.54
C GLU A 645 -16.81 -7.81 -13.30
N HIS A 646 -16.59 -6.68 -12.63
CA HIS A 646 -16.72 -5.35 -13.22
C HIS A 646 -15.61 -4.42 -12.74
N ARG A 647 -15.36 -3.32 -13.47
CA ARG A 647 -14.35 -2.29 -13.15
C ARG A 647 -14.83 -0.91 -13.59
N VAL A 648 -14.17 0.15 -13.15
CA VAL A 648 -14.48 1.53 -13.59
C VAL A 648 -13.26 2.17 -14.24
N SER A 649 -13.36 2.45 -15.53
CA SER A 649 -12.40 3.25 -16.29
C SER A 649 -12.56 4.74 -15.98
N VAL A 650 -11.46 5.51 -16.07
CA VAL A 650 -11.44 6.97 -15.84
C VAL A 650 -11.23 7.73 -17.14
N HIS A 651 -11.56 9.02 -17.12
CA HIS A 651 -11.48 9.89 -18.29
C HIS A 651 -10.41 10.98 -18.09
N SER A 652 -9.76 11.41 -19.17
CA SER A 652 -8.72 12.46 -19.14
C SER A 652 -9.24 13.84 -18.77
N ASP A 653 -10.39 14.21 -19.35
CA ASP A 653 -10.87 15.60 -19.32
C ASP A 653 -12.13 15.83 -18.47
N LYS A 654 -12.82 14.77 -18.06
CA LYS A 654 -14.13 14.85 -17.38
C LYS A 654 -14.07 14.16 -16.03
N GLU A 655 -14.61 14.82 -15.02
CA GLU A 655 -14.94 14.17 -13.75
C GLU A 655 -16.19 13.30 -13.92
N ARG A 656 -16.30 12.23 -13.14
CA ARG A 656 -17.46 11.34 -13.12
C ARG A 656 -18.00 11.23 -11.69
N PHE A 657 -19.31 11.12 -11.56
CA PHE A 657 -19.99 10.85 -10.31
C PHE A 657 -20.84 9.57 -10.39
N SER A 658 -20.96 8.86 -9.27
CA SER A 658 -21.91 7.75 -9.14
C SER A 658 -22.32 7.52 -7.69
N MET A 659 -23.51 6.94 -7.47
CA MET A 659 -24.09 6.74 -6.14
C MET A 659 -24.64 5.30 -5.98
N PRO A 660 -23.79 4.25 -5.92
CA PRO A 660 -24.28 2.89 -5.65
C PRO A 660 -24.91 2.76 -4.26
N PHE A 661 -26.08 2.15 -4.22
CA PHE A 661 -26.70 1.56 -3.03
C PHE A 661 -26.41 0.06 -3.02
N PHE A 662 -25.72 -0.41 -1.99
CA PHE A 662 -25.37 -1.83 -1.81
C PHE A 662 -26.38 -2.48 -0.86
N PHE A 663 -27.21 -3.38 -1.40
CA PHE A 663 -28.25 -4.07 -0.64
C PHE A 663 -27.69 -5.35 -0.02
N ASN A 664 -27.43 -5.31 1.29
CA ASN A 664 -26.77 -6.35 2.06
C ASN A 664 -27.69 -6.92 3.14
N PRO A 665 -27.63 -8.23 3.44
CA PRO A 665 -28.49 -8.83 4.43
C PRO A 665 -28.05 -8.46 5.86
N ALA A 666 -28.78 -8.97 6.85
CA ALA A 666 -28.44 -8.84 8.26
C ALA A 666 -27.12 -9.54 8.57
N HIS A 667 -26.35 -8.99 9.52
CA HIS A 667 -25.02 -9.49 9.90
C HIS A 667 -25.02 -10.95 10.34
N TYR A 668 -26.11 -11.45 10.93
CA TYR A 668 -26.26 -12.85 11.38
C TYR A 668 -26.69 -13.82 10.26
N THR A 669 -26.77 -13.37 9.01
CA THR A 669 -27.23 -14.22 7.91
C THR A 669 -26.23 -15.31 7.59
N MET A 670 -26.69 -16.57 7.61
CA MET A 670 -25.95 -17.70 7.06
C MET A 670 -26.26 -17.86 5.57
N VAL A 671 -25.26 -17.60 4.74
CA VAL A 671 -25.35 -17.68 3.28
C VAL A 671 -25.08 -19.12 2.85
N LYS A 672 -26.02 -19.73 2.14
CA LYS A 672 -25.95 -21.08 1.59
C LYS A 672 -26.91 -21.22 0.39
N PRO A 673 -26.76 -22.21 -0.49
CA PRO A 673 -27.76 -22.50 -1.52
C PRO A 673 -29.15 -22.66 -0.91
N LEU A 674 -30.17 -22.05 -1.54
CA LEU A 674 -31.55 -22.19 -1.09
C LEU A 674 -32.01 -23.63 -1.29
N GLU A 675 -32.70 -24.16 -0.29
CA GLU A 675 -33.10 -25.57 -0.23
C GLU A 675 -34.03 -25.92 -1.39
N GLU A 676 -34.85 -24.97 -1.82
CA GLU A 676 -35.78 -25.06 -2.95
C GLU A 676 -35.07 -25.16 -4.33
N LEU A 677 -33.78 -24.83 -4.41
CA LEU A 677 -32.99 -24.81 -5.65
C LEU A 677 -31.93 -25.92 -5.72
N VAL A 678 -31.94 -26.81 -4.72
CA VAL A 678 -31.02 -27.94 -4.58
C VAL A 678 -31.81 -29.25 -4.67
N ASP A 679 -31.35 -30.17 -5.51
CA ASP A 679 -31.93 -31.51 -5.64
C ASP A 679 -30.83 -32.52 -6.03
N GLU A 680 -31.20 -33.79 -6.26
CA GLU A 680 -30.26 -34.85 -6.66
C GLU A 680 -29.53 -34.54 -7.98
N LYS A 681 -30.14 -33.77 -8.89
CA LYS A 681 -29.56 -33.39 -10.19
C LYS A 681 -28.77 -32.08 -10.13
N ASN A 682 -29.07 -31.22 -9.17
CA ASN A 682 -28.37 -29.96 -8.90
C ASN A 682 -28.01 -29.87 -7.40
N PRO A 683 -27.04 -30.66 -6.92
CA PRO A 683 -26.63 -30.65 -5.51
C PRO A 683 -26.09 -29.28 -5.09
N ALA A 684 -26.06 -29.02 -3.78
CA ALA A 684 -25.53 -27.78 -3.23
C ALA A 684 -24.05 -27.60 -3.62
N LYS A 685 -23.74 -26.56 -4.40
CA LYS A 685 -22.37 -26.27 -4.88
C LYS A 685 -21.54 -25.48 -3.90
N TYR A 686 -22.15 -24.96 -2.84
CA TYR A 686 -21.50 -24.11 -1.85
C TYR A 686 -21.73 -24.63 -0.42
N GLU A 687 -20.70 -24.54 0.42
CA GLU A 687 -20.82 -24.66 1.87
C GLU A 687 -21.44 -23.40 2.47
N ALA A 688 -22.09 -23.57 3.61
CA ALA A 688 -22.70 -22.45 4.33
C ALA A 688 -21.62 -21.57 4.99
N TYR A 689 -21.77 -20.25 4.93
CA TYR A 689 -20.86 -19.30 5.59
C TYR A 689 -21.60 -18.11 6.20
N SER A 690 -20.97 -17.46 7.19
CA SER A 690 -21.48 -16.29 7.88
C SER A 690 -21.27 -15.01 7.06
N TRP A 691 -22.33 -14.23 6.82
CA TRP A 691 -22.22 -12.92 6.18
C TRP A 691 -21.29 -11.98 6.96
N ALA A 692 -21.35 -12.00 8.30
CA ALA A 692 -20.48 -11.19 9.13
C ALA A 692 -18.99 -11.47 8.89
N ASP A 693 -18.60 -12.75 8.79
CA ASP A 693 -17.20 -13.13 8.57
C ASP A 693 -16.76 -12.83 7.13
N PHE A 694 -17.65 -13.05 6.16
CA PHE A 694 -17.40 -12.70 4.76
C PHE A 694 -17.22 -11.19 4.59
N PHE A 695 -18.15 -10.39 5.12
CA PHE A 695 -18.10 -8.93 5.07
C PHE A 695 -16.87 -8.35 5.78
N LYS A 696 -16.51 -8.90 6.96
CA LYS A 696 -15.30 -8.56 7.72
C LYS A 696 -14.04 -8.68 6.86
N SER A 697 -13.87 -9.82 6.17
CA SER A 697 -12.68 -10.07 5.36
C SER A 697 -12.53 -9.09 4.19
N ARG A 698 -13.64 -8.78 3.50
CA ARG A 698 -13.66 -7.90 2.32
C ARG A 698 -13.52 -6.42 2.69
N LYS A 699 -14.00 -6.00 3.86
CA LYS A 699 -13.90 -4.59 4.29
C LYS A 699 -12.46 -4.18 4.66
N ASN A 700 -11.70 -5.08 5.28
CA ASN A 700 -10.33 -4.80 5.71
C ASN A 700 -9.38 -4.51 4.52
N SER A 701 -9.57 -5.17 3.39
CA SER A 701 -8.70 -5.00 2.20
C SER A 701 -8.96 -3.76 1.38
N ASN A 702 -10.16 -3.20 1.45
CA ASN A 702 -10.48 -1.91 0.81
C ASN A 702 -9.78 -0.74 1.53
N TYR A 703 -9.36 -0.95 2.78
CA TYR A 703 -8.76 0.04 3.67
C TYR A 703 -7.24 -0.07 3.80
N LYS A 704 -6.70 -1.30 3.78
CA LYS A 704 -5.28 -1.60 3.93
C LYS A 704 -4.92 -2.69 2.93
N LYS A 705 -3.73 -2.64 2.34
CA LYS A 705 -3.23 -3.77 1.54
C LYS A 705 -3.11 -4.98 2.48
N LEU A 706 -3.69 -6.11 2.08
CA LEU A 706 -3.59 -7.38 2.82
C LEU A 706 -2.74 -8.36 1.99
N ASP A 707 -1.96 -9.19 2.69
CA ASP A 707 -1.12 -10.26 2.10
C ASP A 707 -1.89 -11.53 1.75
N GLU A 708 -3.16 -11.57 2.14
CA GLU A 708 -4.04 -12.69 1.92
C GLU A 708 -5.07 -12.31 0.86
N GLU A 709 -5.40 -13.27 0.01
CA GLU A 709 -6.48 -13.10 -0.94
C GLU A 709 -7.79 -12.86 -0.20
N ASN A 710 -8.53 -11.82 -0.61
CA ASN A 710 -9.86 -11.54 -0.07
C ASN A 710 -10.71 -12.79 -0.14
N VAL A 711 -11.41 -13.13 0.95
CA VAL A 711 -12.35 -14.25 0.90
C VAL A 711 -13.35 -14.04 -0.24
N GLN A 712 -13.37 -14.98 -1.17
CA GLN A 712 -14.31 -15.03 -2.28
C GLN A 712 -15.24 -16.22 -2.11
N ILE A 713 -16.38 -16.19 -2.79
CA ILE A 713 -17.35 -17.29 -2.73
C ILE A 713 -16.80 -18.63 -3.24
N TYR A 714 -15.75 -18.63 -4.08
CA TYR A 714 -15.14 -19.89 -4.53
C TYR A 714 -14.41 -20.62 -3.40
N HIS A 715 -14.01 -19.95 -2.30
CA HIS A 715 -13.46 -20.62 -1.12
C HIS A 715 -14.50 -21.51 -0.42
N PHE A 716 -15.79 -21.22 -0.62
CA PHE A 716 -16.88 -22.02 -0.09
C PHE A 716 -17.46 -22.98 -1.14
N LYS A 717 -16.89 -23.04 -2.35
CA LYS A 717 -17.39 -23.93 -3.40
C LYS A 717 -16.97 -25.37 -3.08
N LYS A 718 -17.92 -26.30 -3.09
CA LYS A 718 -17.64 -27.72 -2.86
C LYS A 718 -16.82 -28.26 -4.02
N VAL A 719 -15.72 -28.95 -3.70
CA VAL A 719 -14.94 -29.69 -4.70
C VAL A 719 -15.73 -30.95 -5.02
N ASN A 720 -16.22 -31.06 -6.26
CA ASN A 720 -16.86 -32.28 -6.76
C ASN A 720 -15.80 -33.28 -7.22
#